data_AF-A0A1Y4EWH8-F1
#
_entry.id   AF-A0A1Y4EWH8-F1
#
_cell.length_a   1.000
_cell.length_b   1.000
_cell.length_c   1.000
_cell.angle_alpha   90.00
_cell.angle_beta   90.00
_cell.angle_gamma   90.00
#
_symmetry.space_group_name_H-M   'P 1'
#
loop_
_entity.id
_entity.type
_entity.pdbx_description
1 polymer ?
#
loop_
_entity_poly.entity_id
_entity_poly.type
_entity_poly.pdbx_seq_one_letter_code
_entity_poly.pdbx_strand_id
1 'polypeptide(L)'
;MGSAAAALLCTVSLAVTALPTGAWAASTAQTTDYLNLRTGAGQSYSVLLTMPKGTEVTILDDSQGEWAKVRLASGQEGYCSKEYLTAVGSLSTATYGALATGDTAVTTANLNVRKGVGTSYGIVTTLAEGASVTILDSSHATWAKVRTASGLEGYCLKEYLSGSAATGGSSSSTGSGTSTGMTAVTQDYLNLRTGPGTNYDRVLTLAQGVSVSVLDNSNAEWVKVRTTSGQEGYCSRQYLTISGSSSGGNTGSSSSGTSGEIIATVKENLNLREGAGPSYAIIKTMQQGDTVTVIDNSHPTWARVRTADGTVGCCSKEFLDIQANSASGTPSDPSDAAGGSSTANESLPATAKESVAMRTGAGTSYEVIRALFPQENVTVTDNSHATWAKIRTSDGTEGYCMKQYLDIQTASTGTDPGTGNTGDGQTITGATVTADALRLRSGPGTQYDQVATLLKGATLTVLDTSNAGWTKVQTANNLTGYVSNEYIQFLYNGQTGVSADALTISRTSGTVSAGKTLYIKATANPSTASVTWSSSNTAVATVTNGYIYGVSPGTAVITATSGSQPKTCTVTVTAAEPVRTAYASPNIAGVGSAVTFTAITDTTRDGVRFTVQFPSGTTQMISATSSTTETTGQTSTKVWKAAMNLTEQGTYRVTVSSSQGGVYSAESFETSAYVVSSQDYTVTTSEQRRASDKMIELIANWEGYSASVYADKLTSTQVPTLGYGLTLKEGDTFYNDLSKTEAWSLLVNTVNSASYTTEVNKFITQNNLLMSQCQFDSLVSFGYNVGAGYWNSTSSEIDLRRIILNAVVPPQDFGTGMSATISKATVVRSTPSLSGTQVCEAEKGTAITVTSANFSNQKDGWYLATLPNGSTGWINSGYVTLNGANLVHDLNYTNAYAFGTDMLRWNQAGGKSYAGLLYRRLGEANVYNYNDYSASRVNTYGYTYPAALAYLDTQ
;
A
#
# COMPACT_ATOMS: atom_id res chain seq x y z
N MET A 1 5.42 80.21 31.23
CA MET A 1 6.74 80.18 30.57
C MET A 1 6.71 79.06 29.55
N GLY A 2 7.04 79.29 28.27
CA GLY A 2 6.99 78.28 27.18
C GLY A 2 5.56 77.77 26.91
N SER A 3 4.81 78.17 25.88
CA SER A 3 5.14 78.42 24.45
C SER A 3 5.66 77.16 23.74
N ALA A 4 5.15 76.77 22.56
CA ALA A 4 3.94 77.17 21.84
C ALA A 4 3.58 76.10 20.78
N ALA A 5 2.39 76.16 20.18
CA ALA A 5 2.06 75.35 19.01
C ALA A 5 2.57 75.99 17.71
N ALA A 6 3.05 75.18 16.77
CA ALA A 6 3.19 75.55 15.36
C ALA A 6 3.22 74.30 14.47
N ALA A 7 2.44 74.33 13.40
CA ALA A 7 2.62 73.45 12.25
C ALA A 7 2.59 74.33 11.00
N LEU A 8 3.55 74.18 10.09
CA LEU A 8 3.29 74.19 8.63
C LEU A 8 4.50 73.75 7.79
N LEU A 9 4.16 73.21 6.63
CA LEU A 9 4.89 73.15 5.35
C LEU A 9 6.24 73.90 5.25
N CYS A 10 7.29 73.18 4.81
CA CYS A 10 7.97 73.54 3.56
C CYS A 10 8.77 72.36 2.97
N THR A 11 9.10 72.46 1.68
CA THR A 11 9.78 71.43 0.88
C THR A 11 11.30 71.45 1.03
N VAL A 12 11.93 70.27 0.98
CA VAL A 12 13.37 70.13 0.65
C VAL A 12 13.53 68.99 -0.36
N SER A 13 14.15 69.28 -1.49
CA SER A 13 14.48 68.29 -2.51
C SER A 13 15.70 67.48 -2.09
N LEU A 14 15.61 66.15 -2.07
CA LEU A 14 16.79 65.28 -2.10
C LEU A 14 17.10 64.84 -3.53
N ALA A 15 18.24 65.29 -4.05
CA ALA A 15 18.85 64.66 -5.21
C ALA A 15 19.48 63.34 -4.77
N VAL A 16 18.82 62.21 -5.06
CA VAL A 16 19.45 60.89 -4.95
C VAL A 16 20.33 60.70 -6.18
N THR A 17 21.65 60.67 -5.98
CA THR A 17 22.63 60.42 -7.03
C THR A 17 22.39 59.06 -7.67
N ALA A 18 22.47 58.98 -9.00
CA ALA A 18 22.41 57.72 -9.72
C ALA A 18 23.57 56.81 -9.28
N LEU A 19 23.25 55.70 -8.61
CA LEU A 19 24.19 54.62 -8.35
C LEU A 19 24.46 53.84 -9.64
N PRO A 20 25.67 53.30 -9.84
CA PRO A 20 26.11 52.80 -11.14
C PRO A 20 25.27 51.61 -11.62
N THR A 21 25.02 51.57 -12.93
CA THR A 21 24.34 50.48 -13.63
C THR A 21 25.21 49.23 -13.71
N GLY A 22 25.40 48.56 -12.57
CA GLY A 22 26.00 47.24 -12.44
C GLY A 22 24.95 46.16 -12.35
N ALA A 23 24.12 46.00 -13.40
CA ALA A 23 23.18 44.89 -13.49
C ALA A 23 23.94 43.59 -13.83
N TRP A 24 24.60 43.00 -12.82
CA TRP A 24 25.17 41.66 -12.94
C TRP A 24 24.02 40.69 -13.20
N ALA A 25 24.19 39.78 -14.16
CA ALA A 25 23.18 38.77 -14.46
C ALA A 25 22.99 37.90 -13.22
N ALA A 26 21.83 38.00 -12.57
CA ALA A 26 21.54 37.29 -11.34
C ALA A 26 21.54 35.78 -11.64
N SER A 27 22.56 35.07 -11.17
CA SER A 27 22.75 33.66 -11.41
C SER A 27 21.62 32.88 -10.73
N THR A 28 20.87 32.10 -11.52
CA THR A 28 19.96 31.11 -10.94
C THR A 28 20.71 29.82 -10.69
N ALA A 29 20.36 29.17 -9.58
CA ALA A 29 20.90 27.90 -9.16
C ALA A 29 19.76 26.99 -8.71
N GLN A 30 19.95 25.68 -8.80
CA GLN A 30 19.02 24.70 -8.24
C GLN A 30 19.63 24.01 -7.02
N THR A 31 18.78 23.70 -6.04
CA THR A 31 19.18 22.95 -4.86
C THR A 31 19.54 21.50 -5.22
N THR A 32 20.70 21.01 -4.79
CA THR A 32 21.14 19.62 -5.07
C THR A 32 20.63 18.62 -4.03
N ASP A 33 20.09 19.08 -2.89
CA ASP A 33 19.35 18.29 -1.91
C ASP A 33 18.33 19.17 -1.15
N TYR A 34 17.65 18.63 -0.13
CA TYR A 34 16.79 19.38 0.78
C TYR A 34 17.60 20.41 1.59
N LEU A 35 17.39 21.70 1.31
CA LEU A 35 18.27 22.77 1.75
C LEU A 35 17.55 23.79 2.64
N ASN A 36 17.98 23.93 3.89
CA ASN A 36 17.43 24.91 4.82
C ASN A 36 17.76 26.35 4.41
N LEU A 37 16.73 27.17 4.22
CA LEU A 37 16.79 28.62 4.07
C LEU A 37 16.71 29.25 5.47
N ARG A 38 17.68 30.10 5.84
CA ARG A 38 17.85 30.64 7.20
C ARG A 38 17.82 32.17 7.24
N THR A 39 17.62 32.70 8.44
CA THR A 39 17.66 34.15 8.73
C THR A 39 19.05 34.80 8.61
N GLY A 40 20.13 34.01 8.64
CA GLY A 40 21.51 34.49 8.53
C GLY A 40 22.49 33.41 8.06
N ALA A 41 23.69 33.83 7.65
CA ALA A 41 24.76 32.97 7.16
C ALA A 41 25.41 32.18 8.30
N GLY A 42 24.89 30.98 8.60
CA GLY A 42 25.45 30.09 9.61
C GLY A 42 24.46 29.05 10.14
N GLN A 43 24.97 27.95 10.68
CA GLN A 43 24.13 26.85 11.18
C GLN A 43 23.34 27.21 12.46
N SER A 44 23.77 28.25 13.18
CA SER A 44 23.13 28.78 14.40
C SER A 44 21.93 29.71 14.15
N TYR A 45 21.70 30.15 12.91
CA TYR A 45 20.57 31.01 12.57
C TYR A 45 19.27 30.20 12.37
N SER A 46 18.14 30.77 12.75
CA SER A 46 16.83 30.11 12.63
C SER A 46 16.49 29.76 11.18
N VAL A 47 15.87 28.59 10.99
CA VAL A 47 15.36 28.13 9.69
C VAL A 47 14.03 28.83 9.41
N LEU A 48 13.90 29.40 8.21
CA LEU A 48 12.67 29.99 7.68
C LEU A 48 11.81 28.93 6.99
N LEU A 49 12.44 28.04 6.22
CA LEU A 49 11.85 26.85 5.59
C LEU A 49 12.95 25.89 5.11
N THR A 50 12.56 24.69 4.69
CA THR A 50 13.42 23.75 3.96
C THR A 50 13.00 23.74 2.49
N MET A 51 13.91 24.09 1.58
CA MET A 51 13.69 24.04 0.13
C MET A 51 13.87 22.60 -0.37
N PRO A 52 12.90 21.99 -1.08
CA PRO A 52 13.09 20.68 -1.70
C PRO A 52 14.26 20.66 -2.70
N LYS A 53 14.81 19.48 -2.99
CA LYS A 53 15.78 19.26 -4.08
C LYS A 53 15.21 19.68 -5.44
N GLY A 54 16.00 20.37 -6.26
CA GLY A 54 15.59 20.91 -7.56
C GLY A 54 14.87 22.27 -7.50
N THR A 55 14.78 22.89 -6.32
CA THR A 55 14.21 24.24 -6.19
C THR A 55 15.12 25.25 -6.85
N GLU A 56 14.63 25.97 -7.87
CA GLU A 56 15.35 27.09 -8.46
C GLU A 56 15.30 28.33 -7.57
N VAL A 57 16.47 28.93 -7.34
CA VAL A 57 16.66 30.13 -6.55
C VAL A 57 17.48 31.16 -7.31
N THR A 58 17.16 32.44 -7.15
CA THR A 58 18.01 33.54 -7.61
C THR A 58 19.07 33.81 -6.55
N ILE A 59 20.37 33.73 -6.89
CA ILE A 59 21.44 34.17 -5.98
C ILE A 59 21.43 35.69 -5.93
N LEU A 60 21.47 36.25 -4.72
CA LEU A 60 21.49 37.69 -4.46
C LEU A 60 22.84 38.19 -3.94
N ASP A 61 23.55 37.34 -3.19
CA ASP A 61 24.89 37.60 -2.65
C ASP A 61 25.56 36.24 -2.37
N ASP A 62 26.75 36.03 -2.92
CA ASP A 62 27.58 34.83 -2.69
C ASP A 62 28.93 35.17 -2.01
N SER A 63 29.09 36.36 -1.44
CA SER A 63 30.34 36.78 -0.78
C SER A 63 30.64 36.04 0.53
N GLN A 64 29.65 35.39 1.15
CA GLN A 64 29.68 34.95 2.56
C GLN A 64 30.20 33.51 2.77
N GLY A 65 31.42 33.23 2.30
CA GLY A 65 32.11 31.95 2.55
C GLY A 65 31.33 30.75 1.98
N GLU A 66 30.93 29.80 2.83
CA GLU A 66 30.10 28.63 2.44
C GLU A 66 28.61 28.95 2.26
N TRP A 67 28.18 30.20 2.46
CA TRP A 67 26.76 30.59 2.42
C TRP A 67 26.47 31.55 1.27
N ALA A 68 25.31 31.38 0.64
CA ALA A 68 24.74 32.32 -0.31
C ALA A 68 23.42 32.88 0.24
N LYS A 69 23.18 34.18 0.03
CA LYS A 69 21.85 34.77 0.15
C LYS A 69 21.10 34.53 -1.15
N VAL A 70 19.90 33.98 -1.07
CA VAL A 70 19.08 33.62 -2.23
C VAL A 70 17.64 34.11 -2.09
N ARG A 71 16.93 34.17 -3.21
CA ARG A 71 15.49 34.47 -3.29
C ARG A 71 14.73 33.38 -4.04
N LEU A 72 13.59 32.99 -3.48
CA LEU A 72 12.62 32.07 -4.08
C LEU A 72 11.67 32.77 -5.05
N ALA A 73 11.01 31.99 -5.91
CA ALA A 73 9.93 32.49 -6.79
C ALA A 73 8.73 33.08 -6.01
N SER A 74 8.57 32.74 -4.73
CA SER A 74 7.60 33.37 -3.81
C SER A 74 7.99 34.79 -3.36
N GLY A 75 9.17 35.29 -3.74
CA GLY A 75 9.74 36.54 -3.26
C GLY A 75 10.46 36.45 -1.91
N GLN A 76 10.37 35.32 -1.21
CA GLN A 76 11.02 35.12 0.08
C GLN A 76 12.55 35.02 -0.06
N GLU A 77 13.28 35.76 0.77
CA GLU A 77 14.74 35.80 0.80
C GLU A 77 15.30 35.15 2.07
N GLY A 78 16.52 34.61 1.99
CA GLY A 78 17.25 34.05 3.15
C GLY A 78 18.62 33.49 2.75
N TYR A 79 19.31 32.83 3.68
CA TYR A 79 20.64 32.26 3.47
C TYR A 79 20.62 30.72 3.44
N CYS A 80 21.39 30.11 2.55
CA CYS A 80 21.58 28.66 2.47
C CYS A 80 23.06 28.29 2.16
N SER A 81 23.42 27.02 2.36
CA SER A 81 24.78 26.52 2.04
C SER A 81 24.98 26.37 0.53
N LYS A 82 26.14 26.82 0.03
CA LYS A 82 26.57 26.73 -1.36
C LYS A 82 26.86 25.30 -1.82
N GLU A 83 27.30 24.43 -0.92
CA GLU A 83 27.56 23.00 -1.20
C GLU A 83 26.35 22.33 -1.87
N TYR A 84 25.15 22.79 -1.50
CA TYR A 84 23.88 22.26 -1.98
C TYR A 84 23.24 23.11 -3.09
N LEU A 85 24.00 23.93 -3.82
CA LEU A 85 23.55 24.70 -4.98
C LEU A 85 24.37 24.34 -6.24
N THR A 86 23.69 24.13 -7.36
CA THR A 86 24.33 23.99 -8.68
C THR A 86 23.84 25.08 -9.63
N ALA A 87 24.75 25.75 -10.34
CA ALA A 87 24.41 26.87 -11.22
C ALA A 87 23.72 26.40 -12.51
N VAL A 88 22.65 27.10 -12.92
CA VAL A 88 22.01 26.88 -14.21
C VAL A 88 22.88 27.54 -15.28
N GLY A 89 23.47 26.74 -16.17
CA GLY A 89 24.47 27.21 -17.13
C GLY A 89 23.90 28.16 -18.20
N SER A 90 24.47 29.36 -18.30
CA SER A 90 24.21 30.28 -19.42
C SER A 90 24.70 29.65 -20.73
N LEU A 91 23.77 29.27 -21.60
CA LEU A 91 24.10 28.68 -22.91
C LEU A 91 24.64 29.73 -23.89
N SER A 92 25.54 29.26 -24.77
CA SER A 92 26.31 30.11 -25.67
C SER A 92 25.51 30.57 -26.89
N THR A 93 25.92 31.71 -27.45
CA THR A 93 25.33 32.30 -28.67
C THR A 93 25.63 31.44 -29.91
N ALA A 94 24.78 30.46 -30.19
CA ALA A 94 24.74 29.80 -31.48
C ALA A 94 24.04 30.72 -32.50
N THR A 95 24.74 31.07 -33.57
CA THR A 95 24.14 31.82 -34.70
C THR A 95 23.30 30.88 -35.55
N TYR A 96 22.03 30.69 -35.17
CA TYR A 96 21.07 29.93 -35.96
C TYR A 96 20.92 30.53 -37.37
N GLY A 97 20.80 29.65 -38.37
CA GLY A 97 20.80 30.04 -39.79
C GLY A 97 19.72 31.08 -40.13
N ALA A 98 20.03 31.94 -41.10
CA ALA A 98 19.20 33.11 -41.44
C ALA A 98 17.88 32.73 -42.14
N LEU A 99 16.91 32.25 -41.36
CA LEU A 99 15.51 32.15 -41.74
C LEU A 99 14.95 33.55 -42.02
N ALA A 100 14.60 33.82 -43.28
CA ALA A 100 14.07 35.09 -43.75
C ALA A 100 12.54 35.16 -43.62
N THR A 101 11.99 36.38 -43.60
CA THR A 101 10.54 36.58 -43.72
C THR A 101 10.04 36.06 -45.08
N GLY A 102 9.12 35.10 -45.04
CA GLY A 102 8.61 34.37 -46.21
C GLY A 102 9.03 32.89 -46.24
N ASP A 103 10.10 32.51 -45.53
CA ASP A 103 10.58 31.12 -45.54
C ASP A 103 9.61 30.15 -44.88
N THR A 104 9.71 28.87 -45.24
CA THR A 104 9.03 27.77 -44.53
C THR A 104 10.05 27.00 -43.70
N ALA A 105 9.79 26.85 -42.41
CA ALA A 105 10.60 26.08 -41.46
C ALA A 105 9.77 24.96 -40.85
N VAL A 106 10.42 23.88 -40.42
CA VAL A 106 9.84 22.82 -39.59
C VAL A 106 10.37 22.91 -38.17
N THR A 107 9.56 22.51 -37.20
CA THR A 107 9.98 22.46 -35.80
C THR A 107 10.93 21.29 -35.52
N THR A 108 11.96 21.51 -34.71
CA THR A 108 12.91 20.46 -34.27
C THR A 108 12.64 19.95 -32.85
N ALA A 109 11.55 20.42 -32.22
CA ALA A 109 11.01 19.94 -30.96
C ALA A 109 9.53 20.37 -30.86
N ASN A 110 8.82 19.90 -29.81
CA ASN A 110 7.47 20.41 -29.50
C ASN A 110 7.54 21.89 -29.06
N LEU A 111 7.00 22.80 -29.87
CA LEU A 111 7.28 24.24 -29.79
C LEU A 111 6.03 25.07 -29.45
N ASN A 112 6.14 25.94 -28.44
CA ASN A 112 5.08 26.87 -28.05
C ASN A 112 5.06 28.12 -28.95
N VAL A 113 3.91 28.42 -29.56
CA VAL A 113 3.66 29.68 -30.29
C VAL A 113 2.86 30.61 -29.38
N ARG A 114 3.35 31.82 -29.13
CA ARG A 114 2.87 32.75 -28.08
C ARG A 114 2.43 34.11 -28.63
N LYS A 115 1.68 34.87 -27.83
CA LYS A 115 1.17 36.20 -28.21
C LYS A 115 2.23 37.31 -28.32
N GLY A 116 3.44 37.08 -27.82
CA GLY A 116 4.56 38.03 -27.82
C GLY A 116 5.91 37.32 -27.63
N VAL A 117 7.00 38.07 -27.76
CA VAL A 117 8.37 37.53 -27.59
C VAL A 117 8.70 37.33 -26.11
N GLY A 118 8.72 36.08 -25.65
CA GLY A 118 9.02 35.72 -24.26
C GLY A 118 8.11 34.63 -23.70
N THR A 119 8.62 33.88 -22.72
CA THR A 119 7.90 32.74 -22.09
C THR A 119 6.74 33.17 -21.18
N SER A 120 6.68 34.42 -20.75
CA SER A 120 5.59 35.02 -19.98
C SER A 120 4.35 35.32 -20.83
N TYR A 121 4.46 35.40 -22.17
CA TYR A 121 3.31 35.65 -23.03
C TYR A 121 2.46 34.39 -23.20
N GLY A 122 1.13 34.55 -23.11
CA GLY A 122 0.16 33.48 -23.26
C GLY A 122 0.31 32.72 -24.59
N ILE A 123 0.15 31.40 -24.52
CA ILE A 123 0.24 30.50 -25.68
C ILE A 123 -0.98 30.72 -26.59
N VAL A 124 -0.72 30.80 -27.90
CA VAL A 124 -1.74 30.82 -28.97
C VAL A 124 -2.04 29.39 -29.41
N THR A 125 -0.99 28.59 -29.61
CA THR A 125 -1.08 27.16 -29.94
C THR A 125 0.26 26.47 -29.66
N THR A 126 0.27 25.15 -29.66
CA THR A 126 1.49 24.34 -29.59
C THR A 126 1.68 23.59 -30.92
N LEU A 127 2.93 23.46 -31.33
CA LEU A 127 3.34 22.72 -32.51
C LEU A 127 4.01 21.42 -32.07
N ALA A 128 3.66 20.31 -32.70
CA ALA A 128 4.43 19.08 -32.58
C ALA A 128 5.82 19.27 -33.22
N GLU A 129 6.78 18.40 -32.89
CA GLU A 129 8.02 18.25 -33.66
C GLU A 129 7.73 17.86 -35.12
N GLY A 130 8.52 18.38 -36.07
CA GLY A 130 8.33 18.19 -37.52
C GLY A 130 7.21 19.02 -38.16
N ALA A 131 6.53 19.89 -37.41
CA ALA A 131 5.41 20.71 -37.92
C ALA A 131 5.90 21.94 -38.70
N SER A 132 5.35 22.14 -39.90
CA SER A 132 5.72 23.26 -40.78
C SER A 132 5.04 24.59 -40.40
N VAL A 133 5.81 25.68 -40.48
CA VAL A 133 5.36 27.07 -40.30
C VAL A 133 5.98 28.01 -41.34
N THR A 134 5.28 29.08 -41.68
CA THR A 134 5.84 30.21 -42.47
C THR A 134 6.38 31.27 -41.54
N ILE A 135 7.60 31.77 -41.79
CA ILE A 135 8.21 32.88 -41.04
C ILE A 135 7.60 34.21 -41.51
N LEU A 136 7.09 35.00 -40.58
CA LEU A 136 6.51 36.33 -40.84
C LEU A 136 7.43 37.48 -40.40
N ASP A 137 8.21 37.27 -39.33
CA ASP A 137 9.22 38.23 -38.87
C ASP A 137 10.36 37.46 -38.20
N SER A 138 11.59 37.80 -38.58
CA SER A 138 12.83 37.22 -38.06
C SER A 138 13.77 38.31 -37.50
N SER A 139 13.29 39.53 -37.28
CA SER A 139 14.09 40.67 -36.81
C SER A 139 14.59 40.53 -35.36
N HIS A 140 13.85 39.84 -34.49
CA HIS A 140 14.24 39.62 -33.10
C HIS A 140 15.32 38.52 -32.97
N ALA A 141 16.25 38.69 -32.03
CA ALA A 141 17.47 37.86 -31.95
C ALA A 141 17.17 36.35 -31.77
N THR A 142 16.33 36.01 -30.77
CA THR A 142 16.06 34.62 -30.36
C THR A 142 14.65 34.11 -30.67
N TRP A 143 13.76 34.98 -31.16
CA TRP A 143 12.36 34.65 -31.46
C TRP A 143 12.01 35.03 -32.90
N ALA A 144 11.15 34.25 -33.54
CA ALA A 144 10.54 34.58 -34.83
C ALA A 144 9.02 34.68 -34.67
N LYS A 145 8.38 35.61 -35.39
CA LYS A 145 6.94 35.55 -35.63
C LYS A 145 6.69 34.56 -36.76
N VAL A 146 5.76 33.64 -36.56
CA VAL A 146 5.43 32.56 -37.49
C VAL A 146 3.92 32.45 -37.72
N ARG A 147 3.54 31.75 -38.79
CA ARG A 147 2.16 31.35 -39.11
C ARG A 147 2.08 29.85 -39.31
N THR A 148 1.09 29.21 -38.68
CA THR A 148 0.84 27.77 -38.81
C THR A 148 0.14 27.42 -40.12
N ALA A 149 0.17 26.13 -40.51
CA ALA A 149 -0.66 25.60 -41.60
C ALA A 149 -2.17 25.79 -41.37
N SER A 150 -2.61 25.96 -40.11
CA SER A 150 -3.99 26.32 -39.73
C SER A 150 -4.27 27.84 -39.74
N GLY A 151 -3.31 28.66 -40.18
CA GLY A 151 -3.47 30.11 -40.33
C GLY A 151 -3.28 30.94 -39.05
N LEU A 152 -2.94 30.33 -37.92
CA LEU A 152 -2.73 31.04 -36.65
C LEU A 152 -1.35 31.70 -36.62
N GLU A 153 -1.27 32.93 -36.12
CA GLU A 153 -0.02 33.70 -36.02
C GLU A 153 0.42 33.90 -34.56
N GLY A 154 1.73 33.89 -34.33
CA GLY A 154 2.34 34.19 -33.03
C GLY A 154 3.87 34.06 -33.05
N TYR A 155 4.52 34.15 -31.89
CA TYR A 155 5.97 34.12 -31.76
C TYR A 155 6.47 32.81 -31.13
N CYS A 156 7.55 32.25 -31.65
CA CYS A 156 8.24 31.09 -31.06
C CYS A 156 9.77 31.26 -31.10
N LEU A 157 10.48 30.40 -30.37
CA LEU A 157 11.95 30.41 -30.27
C LEU A 157 12.59 29.87 -31.55
N LYS A 158 13.61 30.57 -32.06
CA LYS A 158 14.31 30.24 -33.32
C LYS A 158 15.14 28.96 -33.24
N GLU A 159 15.66 28.62 -32.07
CA GLU A 159 16.51 27.43 -31.86
C GLU A 159 15.79 26.11 -32.18
N TYR A 160 14.44 26.13 -32.14
CA TYR A 160 13.59 24.99 -32.45
C TYR A 160 12.98 25.02 -33.86
N LEU A 161 13.56 25.80 -34.78
CA LEU A 161 13.13 25.90 -36.19
C LEU A 161 14.28 25.57 -37.14
N SER A 162 14.06 24.65 -38.08
CA SER A 162 14.98 24.33 -39.17
C SER A 162 14.34 24.55 -40.54
N GLY A 163 15.07 25.17 -41.46
CA GLY A 163 14.61 25.32 -42.85
C GLY A 163 14.85 24.04 -43.63
N SER A 164 13.87 23.59 -44.42
CA SER A 164 14.02 22.43 -45.32
C SER A 164 13.13 22.55 -46.57
N ALA A 165 13.66 22.15 -47.73
CA ALA A 165 12.94 22.16 -49.01
C ALA A 165 12.14 20.85 -49.23
N ALA A 166 11.06 20.90 -50.01
CA ALA A 166 9.92 19.97 -49.83
C ALA A 166 9.68 18.90 -50.92
N THR A 167 9.21 17.71 -50.49
CA THR A 167 8.39 16.67 -51.20
C THR A 167 7.90 15.61 -50.16
N GLY A 168 6.83 14.81 -50.33
CA GLY A 168 5.75 14.79 -51.32
C GLY A 168 5.16 13.38 -51.63
N GLY A 169 4.01 12.99 -51.06
CA GLY A 169 3.29 11.72 -51.36
C GLY A 169 2.15 11.34 -50.39
N SER A 170 1.19 10.45 -50.77
CA SER A 170 -0.11 10.28 -50.06
C SER A 170 -0.84 8.88 -50.12
N SER A 171 -1.60 8.54 -49.04
CA SER A 171 -2.95 7.85 -48.95
C SER A 171 -3.26 6.32 -49.11
N SER A 172 -4.25 5.82 -48.31
CA SER A 172 -5.27 4.71 -48.49
C SER A 172 -5.23 3.34 -47.69
N SER A 173 -6.22 2.40 -47.83
CA SER A 173 -6.77 1.49 -46.75
C SER A 173 -7.47 0.10 -47.08
N THR A 174 -7.83 -0.74 -46.05
CA THR A 174 -8.89 -1.85 -45.96
C THR A 174 -8.52 -3.35 -46.31
N GLY A 175 -9.09 -4.51 -45.82
CA GLY A 175 -10.01 -4.95 -44.70
C GLY A 175 -10.74 -6.37 -44.86
N SER A 176 -11.32 -7.00 -43.79
CA SER A 176 -12.40 -8.11 -43.71
C SER A 176 -12.11 -9.59 -43.20
N GLY A 177 -13.16 -10.44 -42.94
CA GLY A 177 -13.15 -11.85 -42.37
C GLY A 177 -14.49 -12.69 -42.40
N THR A 178 -14.56 -13.96 -41.88
CA THR A 178 -15.62 -15.01 -42.21
C THR A 178 -16.07 -16.00 -41.06
N SER A 179 -17.17 -16.77 -41.22
CA SER A 179 -17.77 -17.74 -40.22
C SER A 179 -18.41 -19.04 -40.80
N THR A 180 -18.78 -20.03 -39.95
CA THR A 180 -19.45 -21.33 -40.27
C THR A 180 -20.87 -21.49 -39.65
N GLY A 181 -21.63 -22.54 -39.99
CA GLY A 181 -23.02 -22.73 -39.53
C GLY A 181 -23.48 -24.18 -39.31
N MET A 182 -23.57 -24.61 -38.05
CA MET A 182 -24.24 -25.84 -37.56
C MET A 182 -25.36 -25.45 -36.57
N THR A 183 -26.18 -26.41 -36.09
CA THR A 183 -27.18 -26.15 -35.02
C THR A 183 -27.19 -27.22 -33.94
N ALA A 184 -27.72 -26.90 -32.76
CA ALA A 184 -27.86 -27.82 -31.63
C ALA A 184 -29.13 -27.53 -30.80
N VAL A 185 -29.60 -28.53 -30.04
CA VAL A 185 -30.79 -28.43 -29.18
C VAL A 185 -30.44 -28.85 -27.75
N THR A 186 -30.82 -28.03 -26.76
CA THR A 186 -30.59 -28.32 -25.33
C THR A 186 -31.40 -29.52 -24.86
N GLN A 187 -30.76 -30.44 -24.12
CA GLN A 187 -31.38 -31.65 -23.56
C GLN A 187 -31.82 -31.47 -22.10
N ASP A 188 -31.43 -30.38 -21.45
CA ASP A 188 -31.86 -29.95 -20.11
C ASP A 188 -31.70 -28.41 -19.98
N TYR A 189 -31.99 -27.83 -18.82
CA TYR A 189 -31.76 -26.41 -18.50
C TYR A 189 -30.26 -26.08 -18.50
N LEU A 190 -29.79 -25.45 -19.58
CA LEU A 190 -28.37 -25.31 -19.87
C LEU A 190 -27.88 -23.87 -19.77
N ASN A 191 -26.87 -23.64 -18.94
CA ASN A 191 -26.28 -22.31 -18.77
C ASN A 191 -25.40 -21.93 -19.97
N LEU A 192 -25.70 -20.79 -20.58
CA LEU A 192 -24.85 -20.13 -21.58
C LEU A 192 -23.85 -19.24 -20.83
N ARG A 193 -22.55 -19.45 -21.04
CA ARG A 193 -21.47 -18.81 -20.27
C ARG A 193 -20.50 -18.01 -21.14
N THR A 194 -19.76 -17.09 -20.54
CA THR A 194 -18.77 -16.26 -21.25
C THR A 194 -17.55 -17.05 -21.74
N GLY A 195 -17.28 -18.23 -21.17
CA GLY A 195 -16.19 -19.12 -21.59
C GLY A 195 -16.48 -20.61 -21.32
N PRO A 196 -15.64 -21.52 -21.86
CA PRO A 196 -15.81 -22.97 -21.80
C PRO A 196 -15.44 -23.56 -20.43
N GLY A 197 -16.28 -23.34 -19.41
CA GLY A 197 -16.10 -23.87 -18.06
C GLY A 197 -17.22 -23.44 -17.11
N THR A 198 -17.44 -24.18 -16.03
CA THR A 198 -18.46 -23.88 -15.01
C THR A 198 -18.13 -22.64 -14.16
N ASN A 199 -16.86 -22.23 -14.15
CA ASN A 199 -16.32 -21.05 -13.48
C ASN A 199 -16.50 -19.74 -14.24
N TYR A 200 -16.92 -19.77 -15.51
CA TYR A 200 -17.16 -18.56 -16.31
C TYR A 200 -18.57 -18.02 -16.07
N ASP A 201 -18.73 -16.70 -16.09
CA ASP A 201 -20.00 -16.03 -15.80
C ASP A 201 -21.13 -16.50 -16.71
N ARG A 202 -22.32 -16.63 -16.10
CA ARG A 202 -23.54 -17.03 -16.79
C ARG A 202 -24.16 -15.82 -17.49
N VAL A 203 -24.16 -15.86 -18.84
CA VAL A 203 -24.89 -14.92 -19.70
C VAL A 203 -26.40 -15.10 -19.51
N LEU A 204 -26.88 -16.35 -19.52
CA LEU A 204 -28.27 -16.73 -19.25
C LEU A 204 -28.41 -18.24 -19.02
N THR A 205 -29.61 -18.70 -18.64
CA THR A 205 -29.99 -20.13 -18.65
C THR A 205 -30.97 -20.37 -19.79
N LEU A 206 -30.65 -21.29 -20.70
CA LEU A 206 -31.55 -21.82 -21.72
C LEU A 206 -32.46 -22.87 -21.09
N ALA A 207 -33.73 -22.93 -21.46
CA ALA A 207 -34.61 -24.04 -21.10
C ALA A 207 -34.24 -25.32 -21.87
N GLN A 208 -34.78 -26.46 -21.44
CA GLN A 208 -34.75 -27.72 -22.20
C GLN A 208 -35.50 -27.56 -23.55
N GLY A 209 -34.99 -28.18 -24.62
CA GLY A 209 -35.62 -28.17 -25.95
C GLY A 209 -35.36 -26.90 -26.79
N VAL A 210 -34.47 -26.01 -26.36
CA VAL A 210 -34.15 -24.77 -27.07
C VAL A 210 -33.10 -25.00 -28.16
N SER A 211 -33.44 -24.62 -29.39
CA SER A 211 -32.52 -24.65 -30.54
C SER A 211 -31.59 -23.44 -30.55
N VAL A 212 -30.30 -23.67 -30.84
CA VAL A 212 -29.25 -22.65 -30.98
C VAL A 212 -28.39 -22.94 -32.21
N SER A 213 -27.75 -21.91 -32.76
CA SER A 213 -26.73 -22.07 -33.81
C SER A 213 -25.36 -22.33 -33.17
N VAL A 214 -24.54 -23.19 -33.78
CA VAL A 214 -23.21 -23.58 -33.31
C VAL A 214 -22.17 -22.81 -34.12
N LEU A 215 -21.31 -22.07 -33.42
CA LEU A 215 -20.24 -21.25 -33.99
C LEU A 215 -18.87 -21.94 -33.90
N ASP A 216 -18.64 -22.71 -32.84
CA ASP A 216 -17.41 -23.48 -32.62
C ASP A 216 -17.72 -24.75 -31.80
N ASN A 217 -17.25 -25.89 -32.30
CA ASN A 217 -17.37 -27.22 -31.68
C ASN A 217 -16.01 -27.95 -31.69
N SER A 218 -14.90 -27.21 -31.67
CA SER A 218 -13.53 -27.76 -31.60
C SER A 218 -13.16 -28.28 -30.22
N ASN A 219 -13.84 -27.84 -29.16
CA ASN A 219 -13.62 -28.26 -27.78
C ASN A 219 -14.49 -29.50 -27.43
N ALA A 220 -13.88 -30.49 -26.76
CA ALA A 220 -14.53 -31.77 -26.46
C ALA A 220 -15.67 -31.69 -25.44
N GLU A 221 -15.65 -30.70 -24.54
CA GLU A 221 -16.53 -30.57 -23.38
C GLU A 221 -17.49 -29.37 -23.45
N TRP A 222 -17.20 -28.40 -24.33
CA TRP A 222 -17.96 -27.14 -24.46
C TRP A 222 -18.14 -26.72 -25.92
N VAL A 223 -19.31 -26.20 -26.26
CA VAL A 223 -19.67 -25.74 -27.61
C VAL A 223 -19.96 -24.25 -27.55
N LYS A 224 -19.34 -23.45 -28.44
CA LYS A 224 -19.73 -22.05 -28.61
C LYS A 224 -20.98 -21.98 -29.47
N VAL A 225 -22.02 -21.35 -28.95
CA VAL A 225 -23.33 -21.23 -29.59
C VAL A 225 -23.80 -19.78 -29.62
N ARG A 226 -24.70 -19.47 -30.56
CA ARG A 226 -25.45 -18.21 -30.64
C ARG A 226 -26.95 -18.50 -30.62
N THR A 227 -27.66 -17.85 -29.73
CA THR A 227 -29.13 -17.93 -29.59
C THR A 227 -29.85 -17.22 -30.74
N THR A 228 -31.16 -17.47 -30.89
CA THR A 228 -32.01 -16.71 -31.81
C THR A 228 -32.10 -15.22 -31.45
N SER A 229 -31.82 -14.84 -30.19
CA SER A 229 -31.67 -13.44 -29.75
C SER A 229 -30.30 -12.81 -30.10
N GLY A 230 -29.41 -13.55 -30.78
CA GLY A 230 -28.09 -13.07 -31.19
C GLY A 230 -27.01 -13.12 -30.11
N GLN A 231 -27.34 -13.58 -28.89
CA GLN A 231 -26.38 -13.68 -27.78
C GLN A 231 -25.47 -14.89 -27.95
N GLU A 232 -24.17 -14.69 -27.76
CA GLU A 232 -23.14 -15.73 -27.86
C GLU A 232 -22.66 -16.20 -26.49
N GLY A 233 -22.23 -17.46 -26.42
CA GLY A 233 -21.54 -18.00 -25.26
C GLY A 233 -21.22 -19.48 -25.44
N TYR A 234 -20.68 -20.10 -24.40
CA TYR A 234 -20.34 -21.51 -24.35
C TYR A 234 -21.37 -22.28 -23.50
N CYS A 235 -21.79 -23.43 -24.00
CA CYS A 235 -22.65 -24.39 -23.30
C CYS A 235 -21.94 -25.74 -23.18
N SER A 236 -22.16 -26.47 -22.08
CA SER A 236 -21.51 -27.78 -21.89
C SER A 236 -22.08 -28.80 -22.88
N ARG A 237 -21.18 -29.48 -23.59
CA ARG A 237 -21.45 -30.29 -24.77
C ARG A 237 -22.27 -31.54 -24.47
N GLN A 238 -22.16 -32.10 -23.26
CA GLN A 238 -22.92 -33.27 -22.82
C GLN A 238 -24.45 -33.06 -22.77
N TYR A 239 -24.91 -31.79 -22.77
CA TYR A 239 -26.34 -31.43 -22.71
C TYR A 239 -26.86 -30.85 -24.05
N LEU A 240 -26.15 -31.07 -25.16
CA LEU A 240 -26.51 -30.58 -26.49
C LEU A 240 -26.58 -31.72 -27.52
N THR A 241 -27.74 -31.90 -28.14
CA THR A 241 -27.87 -32.73 -29.35
C THR A 241 -27.56 -31.86 -30.57
N ILE A 242 -26.43 -32.09 -31.23
CA ILE A 242 -25.94 -31.30 -32.38
C ILE A 242 -26.37 -31.95 -33.70
N SER A 243 -26.91 -31.15 -34.61
CA SER A 243 -27.41 -31.56 -35.93
C SER A 243 -26.74 -30.73 -37.03
N GLY A 244 -25.87 -31.36 -37.82
CA GLY A 244 -25.20 -30.71 -38.95
C GLY A 244 -24.01 -31.52 -39.46
N SER A 245 -24.23 -32.24 -40.57
CA SER A 245 -23.27 -33.11 -41.28
C SER A 245 -22.87 -34.43 -40.58
N SER A 246 -23.21 -35.55 -41.25
CA SER A 246 -22.71 -36.92 -41.01
C SER A 246 -21.46 -37.18 -41.88
N SER A 247 -20.79 -38.34 -41.91
CA SER A 247 -20.93 -39.71 -41.35
C SER A 247 -19.52 -40.34 -41.30
N GLY A 248 -19.15 -41.38 -40.56
CA GLY A 248 -19.77 -42.24 -39.54
C GLY A 248 -18.59 -42.85 -38.71
N GLY A 249 -18.64 -43.89 -37.88
CA GLY A 249 -19.58 -44.96 -37.51
C GLY A 249 -18.73 -46.06 -36.82
N ASN A 250 -19.19 -46.98 -35.97
CA ASN A 250 -20.55 -47.42 -35.60
C ASN A 250 -20.53 -48.11 -34.21
N THR A 251 -21.69 -48.20 -33.52
CA THR A 251 -22.07 -49.13 -32.41
C THR A 251 -21.02 -49.57 -31.34
N GLY A 252 -21.24 -49.49 -30.02
CA GLY A 252 -22.41 -49.07 -29.22
C GLY A 252 -23.00 -50.18 -28.33
N SER A 253 -23.22 -49.89 -27.04
CA SER A 253 -24.14 -50.59 -26.12
C SER A 253 -24.31 -49.77 -24.83
N SER A 254 -25.46 -49.92 -24.16
CA SER A 254 -25.80 -49.24 -22.92
C SER A 254 -25.61 -50.13 -21.69
N SER A 255 -25.20 -49.53 -20.56
CA SER A 255 -25.42 -50.08 -19.23
C SER A 255 -25.61 -48.96 -18.21
N SER A 256 -26.45 -49.21 -17.19
CA SER A 256 -26.60 -48.33 -16.03
C SER A 256 -25.46 -48.58 -15.04
N GLY A 257 -24.97 -47.54 -14.37
CA GLY A 257 -23.88 -47.63 -13.40
C GLY A 257 -23.94 -46.51 -12.36
N THR A 258 -24.32 -46.86 -11.13
CA THR A 258 -24.43 -45.91 -10.02
C THR A 258 -23.04 -45.43 -9.58
N SER A 259 -22.75 -44.15 -9.75
CA SER A 259 -21.63 -43.50 -9.07
C SER A 259 -22.03 -43.23 -7.62
N GLY A 260 -21.30 -43.82 -6.66
CA GLY A 260 -21.61 -43.65 -5.23
C GLY A 260 -21.23 -42.26 -4.73
N GLU A 261 -22.14 -41.60 -4.01
CA GLU A 261 -21.82 -40.35 -3.32
C GLU A 261 -20.79 -40.59 -2.21
N ILE A 262 -19.75 -39.76 -2.17
CA ILE A 262 -18.78 -39.75 -1.06
C ILE A 262 -19.42 -39.01 0.10
N ILE A 263 -19.59 -39.70 1.24
CA ILE A 263 -20.18 -39.14 2.45
C ILE A 263 -19.07 -38.87 3.47
N ALA A 264 -19.17 -37.75 4.17
CA ALA A 264 -18.31 -37.40 5.29
C ALA A 264 -19.13 -37.11 6.54
N THR A 265 -18.56 -37.43 7.71
CA THR A 265 -19.15 -37.20 9.03
C THR A 265 -18.40 -36.06 9.74
N VAL A 266 -19.13 -35.16 10.37
CA VAL A 266 -18.59 -34.02 11.12
C VAL A 266 -18.08 -34.49 12.50
N LYS A 267 -16.78 -34.30 12.77
CA LYS A 267 -16.11 -34.83 13.97
C LYS A 267 -16.28 -33.97 15.23
N GLU A 268 -16.53 -32.68 15.06
CA GLU A 268 -16.83 -31.68 16.08
C GLU A 268 -17.57 -30.49 15.44
N ASN A 269 -18.13 -29.56 16.22
CA ASN A 269 -19.02 -28.51 15.71
C ASN A 269 -18.35 -27.61 14.64
N LEU A 270 -18.77 -27.77 13.38
CA LEU A 270 -18.04 -27.33 12.20
C LEU A 270 -18.81 -26.25 11.42
N ASN A 271 -18.17 -25.10 11.19
CA ASN A 271 -18.74 -24.01 10.41
C ASN A 271 -18.67 -24.29 8.89
N LEU A 272 -19.85 -24.34 8.25
CA LEU A 272 -20.01 -24.34 6.80
C LEU A 272 -20.02 -22.88 6.30
N ARG A 273 -19.14 -22.56 5.34
CA ARG A 273 -18.86 -21.19 4.87
C ARG A 273 -19.06 -21.03 3.36
N GLU A 274 -19.15 -19.79 2.90
CA GLU A 274 -19.29 -19.47 1.47
C GLU A 274 -18.04 -19.80 0.63
N GLY A 275 -16.86 -19.90 1.26
CA GLY A 275 -15.60 -20.18 0.60
C GLY A 275 -14.58 -20.89 1.50
N ALA A 276 -13.49 -21.36 0.89
CA ALA A 276 -12.45 -22.15 1.55
C ALA A 276 -11.49 -21.25 2.38
N GLY A 277 -11.92 -20.84 3.57
CA GLY A 277 -11.08 -20.07 4.48
C GLY A 277 -11.83 -19.53 5.72
N PRO A 278 -11.13 -19.22 6.82
CA PRO A 278 -11.75 -18.76 8.07
C PRO A 278 -12.35 -17.34 7.97
N SER A 279 -12.01 -16.58 6.92
CA SER A 279 -12.51 -15.22 6.64
C SER A 279 -13.84 -15.17 5.89
N TYR A 280 -14.28 -16.26 5.26
CA TYR A 280 -15.57 -16.31 4.56
C TYR A 280 -16.74 -16.36 5.54
N ALA A 281 -17.89 -15.78 5.16
CA ALA A 281 -19.09 -15.77 5.99
C ALA A 281 -19.55 -17.21 6.34
N ILE A 282 -20.06 -17.38 7.55
CA ILE A 282 -20.63 -18.64 8.03
C ILE A 282 -22.07 -18.72 7.53
N ILE A 283 -22.37 -19.74 6.71
CA ILE A 283 -23.72 -20.04 6.24
C ILE A 283 -24.51 -20.71 7.38
N LYS A 284 -23.90 -21.69 8.05
CA LYS A 284 -24.43 -22.40 9.23
C LYS A 284 -23.32 -23.13 9.98
N THR A 285 -23.58 -23.47 11.24
CA THR A 285 -22.76 -24.42 12.01
C THR A 285 -23.41 -25.80 11.95
N MET A 286 -22.65 -26.83 11.59
CA MET A 286 -23.00 -28.24 11.63
C MET A 286 -22.58 -28.81 12.98
N GLN A 287 -23.36 -29.74 13.54
CA GLN A 287 -23.04 -30.37 14.83
C GLN A 287 -22.14 -31.59 14.66
N GLN A 288 -21.45 -31.99 15.73
CA GLN A 288 -20.79 -33.29 15.80
C GLN A 288 -21.77 -34.42 15.45
N GLY A 289 -21.41 -35.27 14.49
CA GLY A 289 -22.23 -36.35 13.97
C GLY A 289 -23.07 -36.01 12.73
N ASP A 290 -23.16 -34.75 12.31
CA ASP A 290 -23.82 -34.38 11.05
C ASP A 290 -23.13 -35.06 9.85
N THR A 291 -23.91 -35.50 8.86
CA THR A 291 -23.39 -36.10 7.62
C THR A 291 -23.58 -35.18 6.41
N VAL A 292 -22.62 -35.19 5.50
CA VAL A 292 -22.58 -34.34 4.30
C VAL A 292 -22.10 -35.11 3.06
N THR A 293 -22.68 -34.83 1.90
CA THR A 293 -22.10 -35.27 0.61
C THR A 293 -20.88 -34.40 0.29
N VAL A 294 -19.73 -34.99 -0.03
CA VAL A 294 -18.56 -34.27 -0.54
C VAL A 294 -18.74 -34.02 -2.05
N ILE A 295 -18.79 -32.76 -2.46
CA ILE A 295 -18.91 -32.35 -3.87
C ILE A 295 -17.54 -32.16 -4.50
N ASP A 296 -16.61 -31.52 -3.78
CA ASP A 296 -15.24 -31.28 -4.25
C ASP A 296 -14.26 -31.37 -3.07
N ASN A 297 -13.20 -32.15 -3.27
CA ASN A 297 -12.17 -32.48 -2.30
C ASN A 297 -10.76 -32.00 -2.74
N SER A 298 -10.67 -31.22 -3.83
CA SER A 298 -9.40 -30.85 -4.48
C SER A 298 -8.54 -29.86 -3.69
N HIS A 299 -9.15 -28.97 -2.90
CA HIS A 299 -8.43 -27.98 -2.09
C HIS A 299 -7.70 -28.66 -0.90
N PRO A 300 -6.45 -28.29 -0.56
CA PRO A 300 -5.64 -29.06 0.40
C PRO A 300 -6.27 -29.21 1.79
N THR A 301 -6.82 -28.13 2.36
CA THR A 301 -7.32 -28.08 3.75
C THR A 301 -8.83 -27.91 3.90
N TRP A 302 -9.58 -27.75 2.80
CA TRP A 302 -11.04 -27.52 2.83
C TRP A 302 -11.75 -28.45 1.85
N ALA A 303 -12.96 -28.90 2.20
CA ALA A 303 -13.84 -29.62 1.30
C ALA A 303 -15.09 -28.78 1.01
N ARG A 304 -15.59 -28.85 -0.23
CA ARG A 304 -16.91 -28.32 -0.60
C ARG A 304 -17.93 -29.43 -0.45
N VAL A 305 -18.95 -29.20 0.38
CA VAL A 305 -19.89 -30.22 0.82
C VAL A 305 -21.35 -29.75 0.70
N ARG A 306 -22.28 -30.70 0.76
CA ARG A 306 -23.73 -30.48 0.77
C ARG A 306 -24.34 -31.14 2.00
N THR A 307 -25.07 -30.37 2.81
CA THR A 307 -25.84 -30.89 3.96
C THR A 307 -27.17 -31.51 3.51
N ALA A 308 -27.79 -32.31 4.39
CA ALA A 308 -29.07 -33.00 4.10
C ALA A 308 -30.25 -32.07 3.76
N ASP A 309 -30.19 -30.79 4.14
CA ASP A 309 -31.15 -29.74 3.75
C ASP A 309 -30.88 -29.12 2.35
N GLY A 310 -29.87 -29.62 1.64
CA GLY A 310 -29.47 -29.14 0.32
C GLY A 310 -28.51 -27.94 0.32
N THR A 311 -28.18 -27.37 1.48
CA THR A 311 -27.23 -26.24 1.57
C THR A 311 -25.84 -26.66 1.12
N VAL A 312 -25.17 -25.84 0.30
CA VAL A 312 -23.83 -26.11 -0.22
C VAL A 312 -22.85 -25.03 0.25
N GLY A 313 -21.69 -25.45 0.76
CA GLY A 313 -20.62 -24.56 1.20
C GLY A 313 -19.29 -25.28 1.38
N CYS A 314 -18.30 -24.60 1.94
CA CYS A 314 -16.98 -25.13 2.24
C CYS A 314 -16.76 -25.24 3.76
N CYS A 315 -16.13 -26.32 4.21
CA CYS A 315 -15.70 -26.52 5.60
C CYS A 315 -14.29 -27.11 5.66
N SER A 316 -13.62 -27.00 6.81
CA SER A 316 -12.25 -27.52 6.97
C SER A 316 -12.24 -29.05 7.04
N LYS A 317 -11.28 -29.66 6.35
CA LYS A 317 -11.09 -31.12 6.33
C LYS A 317 -10.64 -31.69 7.67
N GLU A 318 -9.95 -30.89 8.49
CA GLU A 318 -9.44 -31.34 9.79
C GLU A 318 -10.58 -31.81 10.72
N PHE A 319 -11.80 -31.30 10.52
CA PHE A 319 -13.01 -31.62 11.27
C PHE A 319 -13.99 -32.56 10.54
N LEU A 320 -13.60 -33.14 9.39
CA LEU A 320 -14.35 -34.19 8.70
C LEU A 320 -13.69 -35.57 8.86
N ASP A 321 -14.51 -36.62 8.92
CA ASP A 321 -14.15 -38.00 8.60
C ASP A 321 -14.73 -38.32 7.22
N ILE A 322 -13.89 -38.45 6.19
CA ILE A 322 -14.33 -38.65 4.80
C ILE A 322 -14.22 -40.14 4.46
N GLN A 323 -15.35 -40.83 4.36
CA GLN A 323 -15.35 -42.29 4.25
C GLN A 323 -15.24 -42.74 2.79
N ALA A 324 -14.18 -43.50 2.51
CA ALA A 324 -14.00 -44.22 1.26
C ALA A 324 -14.46 -45.68 1.42
N ASN A 325 -15.28 -46.16 0.49
CA ASN A 325 -15.65 -47.57 0.41
C ASN A 325 -14.42 -48.43 0.02
N SER A 326 -14.06 -49.51 0.73
CA SER A 326 -14.45 -49.95 2.08
C SER A 326 -13.38 -50.95 2.59
N ALA A 327 -13.16 -51.08 3.92
CA ALA A 327 -12.98 -52.37 4.62
C ALA A 327 -12.65 -52.26 6.13
N SER A 328 -13.63 -52.60 6.98
CA SER A 328 -13.50 -53.33 8.27
C SER A 328 -12.41 -52.95 9.31
N GLY A 329 -12.83 -52.46 10.49
CA GLY A 329 -12.02 -52.56 11.72
C GLY A 329 -12.43 -51.65 12.89
N THR A 330 -13.40 -52.05 13.71
CA THR A 330 -13.81 -51.36 14.96
C THR A 330 -14.01 -52.38 16.11
N PRO A 331 -14.18 -51.96 17.37
CA PRO A 331 -13.32 -51.04 18.13
C PRO A 331 -12.98 -51.59 19.55
N SER A 332 -12.12 -50.93 20.33
CA SER A 332 -12.05 -51.10 21.80
C SER A 332 -11.39 -49.92 22.51
N ASP A 333 -12.02 -49.47 23.60
CA ASP A 333 -11.54 -48.59 24.68
C ASP A 333 -12.10 -49.25 25.97
N PRO A 334 -11.39 -49.33 27.13
CA PRO A 334 -11.28 -48.15 28.01
C PRO A 334 -10.09 -48.04 29.01
N SER A 335 -9.94 -46.82 29.54
CA SER A 335 -9.65 -46.47 30.95
C SER A 335 -8.22 -46.53 31.56
N ASP A 336 -8.05 -45.71 32.60
CA ASP A 336 -6.82 -45.42 33.35
C ASP A 336 -6.28 -46.56 34.24
N ALA A 337 -4.97 -46.56 34.45
CA ALA A 337 -4.35 -46.67 35.79
C ALA A 337 -2.88 -46.21 35.77
N ALA A 338 -2.36 -45.71 36.90
CA ALA A 338 -1.00 -45.18 37.03
C ALA A 338 0.03 -46.22 37.52
N GLY A 339 1.30 -46.05 37.15
CA GLY A 339 2.44 -46.79 37.68
C GLY A 339 3.76 -46.34 37.06
N GLY A 340 4.55 -45.52 37.76
CA GLY A 340 5.74 -44.86 37.20
C GLY A 340 7.06 -45.18 37.93
N SER A 341 8.17 -44.90 37.24
CA SER A 341 9.55 -44.85 37.76
C SER A 341 10.40 -44.11 36.70
N SER A 342 10.57 -42.79 36.77
CA SER A 342 11.46 -42.00 37.65
C SER A 342 12.94 -41.98 37.21
N THR A 343 13.33 -40.85 36.63
CA THR A 343 14.64 -40.21 36.86
C THR A 343 14.38 -38.76 37.30
N ALA A 344 15.26 -38.20 38.12
CA ALA A 344 14.95 -37.00 38.92
C ALA A 344 15.28 -35.67 38.21
N ASN A 345 14.58 -34.61 38.64
CA ASN A 345 14.69 -33.25 38.13
C ASN A 345 16.10 -32.67 38.16
N GLU A 346 16.48 -31.95 37.10
CA GLU A 346 17.34 -30.77 37.25
C GLU A 346 16.48 -29.50 37.36
N SER A 347 16.89 -28.59 38.25
CA SER A 347 16.19 -27.36 38.59
C SER A 347 16.65 -26.22 37.68
N LEU A 348 16.15 -26.17 36.45
CA LEU A 348 16.63 -25.21 35.44
C LEU A 348 16.09 -23.79 35.70
N PRO A 349 16.94 -22.75 35.75
CA PRO A 349 16.49 -21.36 35.81
C PRO A 349 15.86 -20.95 34.48
N ALA A 350 14.79 -20.18 34.53
CA ALA A 350 14.08 -19.69 33.37
C ALA A 350 13.54 -18.27 33.55
N THR A 351 13.31 -17.58 32.44
CA THR A 351 12.82 -16.19 32.41
C THR A 351 11.56 -16.11 31.55
N ALA A 352 10.53 -15.42 32.02
CA ALA A 352 9.33 -15.16 31.23
C ALA A 352 9.64 -14.14 30.11
N LYS A 353 9.40 -14.53 28.85
CA LYS A 353 9.68 -13.68 27.68
C LYS A 353 8.62 -12.60 27.45
N GLU A 354 7.40 -12.86 27.92
CA GLU A 354 6.24 -11.96 27.89
C GLU A 354 5.32 -12.22 29.09
N SER A 355 4.23 -11.45 29.23
CA SER A 355 3.25 -11.65 30.30
C SER A 355 2.48 -12.94 30.09
N VAL A 356 2.66 -13.94 30.96
CA VAL A 356 2.09 -15.29 30.77
C VAL A 356 1.36 -15.80 32.01
N ALA A 357 0.21 -16.44 31.80
CA ALA A 357 -0.62 -16.99 32.88
C ALA A 357 -0.04 -18.31 33.44
N MET A 358 0.36 -18.29 34.72
CA MET A 358 0.68 -19.49 35.50
C MET A 358 -0.60 -20.12 36.04
N ARG A 359 -0.79 -21.43 35.82
CA ARG A 359 -2.05 -22.14 36.04
C ARG A 359 -1.94 -23.33 36.99
N THR A 360 -3.07 -23.80 37.51
CA THR A 360 -3.14 -24.97 38.40
C THR A 360 -2.86 -26.31 37.70
N GLY A 361 -2.92 -26.36 36.36
CA GLY A 361 -2.62 -27.54 35.56
C GLY A 361 -2.16 -27.21 34.14
N ALA A 362 -1.66 -28.22 33.41
CA ALA A 362 -0.99 -28.10 32.12
C ALA A 362 -1.96 -27.89 30.92
N GLY A 363 -2.80 -26.85 30.97
CA GLY A 363 -3.75 -26.55 29.91
C GLY A 363 -4.45 -25.20 30.08
N THR A 364 -5.05 -24.68 29.00
CA THR A 364 -5.74 -23.37 28.99
C THR A 364 -7.07 -23.35 29.74
N SER A 365 -7.64 -24.53 30.05
CA SER A 365 -8.85 -24.71 30.84
C SER A 365 -8.63 -24.65 32.36
N TYR A 366 -7.39 -24.78 32.84
CA TYR A 366 -7.07 -24.74 34.26
C TYR A 366 -7.04 -23.30 34.81
N GLU A 367 -7.44 -23.13 36.07
CA GLU A 367 -7.50 -21.81 36.73
C GLU A 367 -6.14 -21.11 36.74
N VAL A 368 -6.16 -19.77 36.60
CA VAL A 368 -4.96 -18.93 36.63
C VAL A 368 -4.64 -18.58 38.09
N ILE A 369 -3.45 -18.98 38.54
CA ILE A 369 -2.93 -18.65 39.87
C ILE A 369 -2.49 -17.19 39.91
N ARG A 370 -1.70 -16.77 38.91
CA ARG A 370 -1.29 -15.39 38.65
C ARG A 370 -0.70 -15.25 37.24
N ALA A 371 -0.52 -14.03 36.76
CA ALA A 371 0.39 -13.76 35.65
C ALA A 371 1.84 -13.66 36.14
N LEU A 372 2.77 -14.18 35.36
CA LEU A 372 4.17 -13.74 35.36
C LEU A 372 4.30 -12.50 34.48
N PHE A 373 5.25 -11.63 34.79
CA PHE A 373 5.59 -10.46 33.97
C PHE A 373 6.83 -10.71 33.09
N PRO A 374 7.04 -9.95 32.00
CA PRO A 374 8.23 -10.09 31.18
C PRO A 374 9.50 -9.84 32.00
N GLN A 375 10.53 -10.65 31.78
CA GLN A 375 11.77 -10.70 32.55
C GLN A 375 11.62 -11.18 34.01
N GLU A 376 10.47 -11.74 34.40
CA GLU A 376 10.33 -12.41 35.70
C GLU A 376 11.04 -13.76 35.70
N ASN A 377 11.91 -13.98 36.70
CA ASN A 377 12.68 -15.21 36.86
C ASN A 377 11.90 -16.27 37.63
N VAL A 378 11.87 -17.48 37.09
CA VAL A 378 11.20 -18.65 37.67
C VAL A 378 12.09 -19.89 37.54
N THR A 379 11.93 -20.84 38.45
CA THR A 379 12.65 -22.12 38.40
C THR A 379 11.75 -23.18 37.75
N VAL A 380 12.19 -23.82 36.67
CA VAL A 380 11.50 -24.99 36.11
C VAL A 380 11.71 -26.18 37.05
N THR A 381 10.60 -26.74 37.52
CA THR A 381 10.56 -27.86 38.48
C THR A 381 10.14 -29.17 37.84
N ASP A 382 9.48 -29.14 36.68
CA ASP A 382 9.22 -30.29 35.82
C ASP A 382 9.10 -29.81 34.37
N ASN A 383 9.88 -30.40 33.46
CA ASN A 383 9.93 -30.07 32.04
C ASN A 383 9.41 -31.23 31.15
N SER A 384 8.81 -32.27 31.73
CA SER A 384 8.43 -33.51 31.02
C SER A 384 7.27 -33.35 30.04
N HIS A 385 6.26 -32.55 30.38
CA HIS A 385 5.08 -32.36 29.54
C HIS A 385 5.41 -31.63 28.23
N ALA A 386 4.81 -32.00 27.09
CA ALA A 386 5.27 -31.55 25.77
C ALA A 386 5.25 -30.02 25.59
N THR A 387 4.16 -29.36 25.97
CA THR A 387 3.90 -27.94 25.67
C THR A 387 3.86 -27.02 26.91
N TRP A 388 3.94 -27.58 28.12
CA TRP A 388 3.91 -26.85 29.39
C TRP A 388 5.06 -27.30 30.29
N ALA A 389 5.61 -26.39 31.09
CA ALA A 389 6.54 -26.71 32.16
C ALA A 389 5.89 -26.38 33.50
N LYS A 390 6.15 -27.19 34.53
CA LYS A 390 5.89 -26.79 35.91
C LYS A 390 7.02 -25.87 36.36
N ILE A 391 6.67 -24.78 37.00
CA ILE A 391 7.57 -23.74 37.46
C ILE A 391 7.30 -23.40 38.92
N ARG A 392 8.29 -22.76 39.55
CA ARG A 392 8.20 -22.15 40.88
C ARG A 392 8.68 -20.69 40.81
N THR A 393 7.89 -19.75 41.31
CA THR A 393 8.25 -18.33 41.45
C THR A 393 9.15 -18.11 42.67
N SER A 394 9.79 -16.93 42.77
CA SER A 394 10.69 -16.58 43.87
C SER A 394 10.01 -16.49 45.25
N ASP A 395 8.69 -16.32 45.28
CA ASP A 395 7.84 -16.41 46.48
C ASP A 395 7.53 -17.86 46.92
N GLY A 396 7.94 -18.87 46.14
CA GLY A 396 7.73 -20.29 46.39
C GLY A 396 6.46 -20.88 45.76
N THR A 397 5.60 -20.07 45.13
CA THR A 397 4.37 -20.54 44.48
C THR A 397 4.70 -21.43 43.28
N GLU A 398 4.04 -22.59 43.16
CA GLU A 398 4.18 -23.48 42.01
C GLU A 398 2.96 -23.44 41.09
N GLY A 399 3.19 -23.62 39.79
CA GLY A 399 2.14 -23.77 38.78
C GLY A 399 2.69 -24.18 37.43
N TYR A 400 1.81 -24.32 36.44
CA TYR A 400 2.17 -24.68 35.07
C TYR A 400 2.15 -23.44 34.16
N CYS A 401 3.17 -23.32 33.33
CA CYS A 401 3.33 -22.24 32.35
C CYS A 401 3.66 -22.84 30.97
N MET A 402 3.15 -22.22 29.89
CA MET A 402 3.32 -22.74 28.53
C MET A 402 4.75 -22.46 28.03
N LYS A 403 5.46 -23.50 27.57
CA LYS A 403 6.93 -23.44 27.32
C LYS A 403 7.34 -22.37 26.32
N GLN A 404 6.49 -22.09 25.32
CA GLN A 404 6.78 -21.11 24.28
C GLN A 404 7.03 -19.69 24.82
N TYR A 405 6.53 -19.38 26.03
CA TYR A 405 6.70 -18.07 26.70
C TYR A 405 7.81 -18.04 27.76
N LEU A 406 8.50 -19.16 28.00
CA LEU A 406 9.68 -19.23 28.87
C LEU A 406 10.96 -19.28 28.03
N ASP A 407 12.02 -18.68 28.53
CA ASP A 407 13.41 -18.92 28.12
C ASP A 407 14.07 -19.78 29.20
N ILE A 408 14.45 -21.03 28.90
CA ILE A 408 14.90 -22.01 29.91
C ILE A 408 16.40 -22.25 29.71
N GLN A 409 17.21 -21.85 30.69
CA GLN A 409 18.67 -21.92 30.59
C GLN A 409 19.19 -23.27 31.07
N THR A 410 20.02 -23.91 30.26
CA THR A 410 20.81 -25.11 30.61
C THR A 410 22.25 -24.70 30.93
N ALA A 411 22.86 -25.35 31.92
CA ALA A 411 24.12 -24.87 32.51
C ALA A 411 25.35 -25.60 31.97
N SER A 412 26.37 -24.83 31.60
CA SER A 412 27.78 -25.24 31.73
C SER A 412 28.69 -24.01 31.82
N THR A 413 29.83 -24.16 32.50
CA THR A 413 30.74 -23.07 32.88
C THR A 413 31.85 -22.84 31.86
N GLY A 414 32.19 -21.58 31.57
CA GLY A 414 33.13 -21.23 30.49
C GLY A 414 34.55 -20.87 30.92
N THR A 415 35.44 -20.91 29.92
CA THR A 415 36.71 -20.16 29.83
C THR A 415 36.95 -19.78 28.37
N ASP A 416 37.20 -18.50 28.10
CA ASP A 416 37.63 -17.96 26.80
C ASP A 416 39.14 -18.28 26.59
N PRO A 417 39.68 -18.49 25.36
CA PRO A 417 39.50 -17.62 24.20
C PRO A 417 38.94 -18.29 22.93
N GLY A 418 37.83 -17.75 22.43
CA GLY A 418 37.68 -17.42 21.00
C GLY A 418 37.57 -18.55 19.97
N THR A 419 36.45 -19.28 19.95
CA THR A 419 35.82 -19.67 18.67
C THR A 419 34.30 -19.48 18.74
N GLY A 420 33.72 -18.86 17.71
CA GLY A 420 32.27 -18.78 17.57
C GLY A 420 31.71 -20.11 17.08
N ASN A 421 30.91 -20.79 17.91
CA ASN A 421 30.29 -22.06 17.57
C ASN A 421 28.78 -22.02 17.89
N THR A 422 27.95 -22.17 16.86
CA THR A 422 26.53 -22.52 17.00
C THR A 422 26.40 -23.97 17.49
N GLY A 423 25.21 -24.37 17.97
CA GLY A 423 24.99 -25.61 18.74
C GLY A 423 25.36 -26.94 18.07
N ASP A 424 25.72 -26.94 16.79
CA ASP A 424 25.91 -28.14 15.95
C ASP A 424 27.40 -28.52 15.72
N GLY A 425 28.34 -27.91 16.44
CA GLY A 425 29.75 -28.30 16.43
C GLY A 425 30.55 -27.93 15.17
N GLN A 426 30.10 -26.91 14.43
CA GLN A 426 30.73 -26.41 13.21
C GLN A 426 31.22 -24.98 13.40
N THR A 427 32.54 -24.78 13.36
CA THR A 427 33.17 -23.46 13.48
C THR A 427 33.29 -22.79 12.11
N ILE A 428 33.03 -21.48 12.08
CA ILE A 428 33.29 -20.66 10.89
C ILE A 428 34.81 -20.57 10.71
N THR A 429 35.28 -21.01 9.55
CA THR A 429 36.71 -21.11 9.20
C THR A 429 37.13 -20.11 8.12
N GLY A 430 36.17 -19.54 7.38
CA GLY A 430 36.43 -18.57 6.34
C GLY A 430 35.17 -18.09 5.64
N ALA A 431 35.35 -17.37 4.53
CA ALA A 431 34.29 -16.95 3.62
C ALA A 431 34.81 -16.80 2.18
N THR A 432 33.92 -16.84 1.20
CA THR A 432 34.22 -16.63 -0.23
C THR A 432 33.37 -15.49 -0.78
N VAL A 433 33.97 -14.57 -1.55
CA VAL A 433 33.27 -13.41 -2.16
C VAL A 433 32.33 -13.86 -3.29
N THR A 434 31.05 -13.49 -3.21
CA THR A 434 30.01 -13.86 -4.19
C THR A 434 29.73 -12.77 -5.23
N ALA A 435 30.01 -11.50 -4.91
CA ALA A 435 29.86 -10.38 -5.84
C ALA A 435 31.05 -10.25 -6.82
N ASP A 436 30.82 -9.62 -7.99
CA ASP A 436 31.88 -9.46 -9.00
C ASP A 436 33.04 -8.58 -8.51
N ALA A 437 32.71 -7.52 -7.74
CA ALA A 437 33.67 -6.69 -7.01
C ALA A 437 33.07 -6.23 -5.67
N LEU A 438 33.70 -6.63 -4.55
CA LEU A 438 33.30 -6.32 -3.18
C LEU A 438 34.29 -5.36 -2.51
N ARG A 439 33.78 -4.33 -1.83
CA ARG A 439 34.62 -3.36 -1.08
C ARG A 439 34.91 -3.90 0.32
N LEU A 440 36.19 -4.16 0.61
CA LEU A 440 36.69 -4.34 1.97
C LEU A 440 36.81 -2.95 2.62
N ARG A 441 36.24 -2.76 3.81
CA ARG A 441 36.16 -1.44 4.48
C ARG A 441 36.84 -1.43 5.85
N SER A 442 37.16 -0.23 6.35
CA SER A 442 37.79 -0.05 7.68
C SER A 442 36.85 -0.34 8.86
N GLY A 443 35.52 -0.32 8.64
CA GLY A 443 34.51 -0.60 9.66
C GLY A 443 33.20 -1.17 9.08
N PRO A 444 32.28 -1.66 9.94
CA PRO A 444 31.04 -2.32 9.54
C PRO A 444 29.97 -1.33 9.07
N GLY A 445 30.02 -0.92 7.80
CA GLY A 445 29.07 0.01 7.20
C GLY A 445 29.54 0.64 5.89
N THR A 446 28.62 1.15 5.07
CA THR A 446 28.93 1.79 3.78
C THR A 446 29.59 3.16 3.91
N GLN A 447 29.55 3.76 5.10
CA GLN A 447 30.17 5.03 5.47
C GLN A 447 31.66 4.94 5.82
N TYR A 448 32.20 3.75 6.05
CA TYR A 448 33.63 3.56 6.38
C TYR A 448 34.51 3.45 5.13
N ASP A 449 35.73 3.95 5.20
CA ASP A 449 36.68 3.99 4.07
C ASP A 449 36.90 2.62 3.42
N GLN A 450 37.10 2.62 2.10
CA GLN A 450 37.46 1.42 1.35
C GLN A 450 38.96 1.14 1.48
N VAL A 451 39.29 0.00 2.07
CA VAL A 451 40.66 -0.51 2.26
C VAL A 451 41.14 -1.28 1.02
N ALA A 452 40.25 -2.04 0.38
CA ALA A 452 40.56 -2.79 -0.85
C ALA A 452 39.30 -3.10 -1.68
N THR A 453 39.51 -3.54 -2.92
CA THR A 453 38.50 -4.26 -3.72
C THR A 453 38.87 -5.74 -3.76
N LEU A 454 37.90 -6.60 -3.47
CA LEU A 454 37.99 -8.06 -3.56
C LEU A 454 37.19 -8.51 -4.79
N LEU A 455 37.71 -9.46 -5.56
CA LEU A 455 37.02 -10.00 -6.73
C LEU A 455 36.23 -11.26 -6.38
N LYS A 456 35.26 -11.63 -7.24
CA LYS A 456 34.49 -12.87 -7.13
C LYS A 456 35.37 -14.10 -6.91
N GLY A 457 34.98 -14.97 -6.00
CA GLY A 457 35.74 -16.17 -5.65
C GLY A 457 36.97 -15.94 -4.78
N ALA A 458 37.30 -14.70 -4.40
CA ALA A 458 38.35 -14.43 -3.42
C ALA A 458 37.99 -15.06 -2.07
N THR A 459 38.93 -15.80 -1.49
CA THR A 459 38.79 -16.44 -0.18
C THR A 459 39.29 -15.53 0.94
N LEU A 460 38.66 -15.65 2.10
CA LEU A 460 38.81 -14.79 3.26
C LEU A 460 38.86 -15.64 4.52
N THR A 461 39.77 -15.35 5.44
CA THR A 461 39.70 -15.85 6.82
C THR A 461 38.71 -14.99 7.58
N VAL A 462 37.76 -15.59 8.29
CA VAL A 462 36.80 -14.84 9.14
C VAL A 462 37.39 -14.64 10.52
N LEU A 463 37.32 -13.42 11.04
CA LEU A 463 37.88 -13.02 12.33
C LEU A 463 36.81 -12.73 13.39
N ASP A 464 35.66 -12.19 12.98
CA ASP A 464 34.58 -11.77 13.87
C ASP A 464 33.26 -11.64 13.08
N THR A 465 32.19 -12.26 13.60
CA THR A 465 30.82 -12.28 13.04
C THR A 465 29.79 -11.71 14.01
N SER A 466 30.21 -10.98 15.06
CA SER A 466 29.32 -10.40 16.08
C SER A 466 28.37 -9.33 15.53
N ASN A 467 28.65 -8.77 14.35
CA ASN A 467 27.78 -7.83 13.66
C ASN A 467 26.92 -8.54 12.60
N ALA A 468 25.60 -8.48 12.77
CA ALA A 468 24.62 -9.19 11.95
C ALA A 468 24.65 -8.83 10.44
N GLY A 469 25.19 -7.67 10.05
CA GLY A 469 25.26 -7.23 8.65
C GLY A 469 26.67 -7.23 8.04
N TRP A 470 27.72 -7.27 8.85
CA TRP A 470 29.11 -7.09 8.41
C TRP A 470 30.08 -8.04 9.11
N THR A 471 30.83 -8.82 8.35
CA THR A 471 31.83 -9.74 8.87
C THR A 471 33.21 -9.09 8.83
N LYS A 472 33.98 -9.24 9.91
CA LYS A 472 35.40 -8.90 9.93
C LYS A 472 36.20 -10.04 9.31
N VAL A 473 37.03 -9.71 8.33
CA VAL A 473 37.79 -10.68 7.53
C VAL A 473 39.25 -10.30 7.43
N GLN A 474 40.07 -11.29 7.06
CA GLN A 474 41.45 -11.14 6.61
C GLN A 474 41.62 -11.74 5.22
N THR A 475 42.33 -11.05 4.34
CA THR A 475 42.69 -11.51 3.00
C THR A 475 43.98 -12.36 3.02
N ALA A 476 44.24 -13.08 1.93
CA ALA A 476 45.49 -13.85 1.78
C ALA A 476 46.79 -13.01 1.83
N ASN A 477 46.72 -11.69 1.62
CA ASN A 477 47.82 -10.74 1.83
C ASN A 477 47.76 -10.03 3.20
N ASN A 478 47.11 -10.63 4.19
CA ASN A 478 46.99 -10.21 5.59
C ASN A 478 46.24 -8.87 5.84
N LEU A 479 45.66 -8.23 4.84
CA LEU A 479 44.83 -7.03 5.04
C LEU A 479 43.55 -7.42 5.80
N THR A 480 43.22 -6.65 6.84
CA THR A 480 42.00 -6.84 7.63
C THR A 480 40.99 -5.73 7.39
N GLY A 481 39.71 -6.05 7.51
CA GLY A 481 38.61 -5.10 7.34
C GLY A 481 37.26 -5.77 7.44
N TYR A 482 36.20 -5.04 7.11
CA TYR A 482 34.82 -5.51 7.14
C TYR A 482 34.24 -5.63 5.72
N VAL A 483 33.40 -6.64 5.52
CA VAL A 483 32.64 -6.91 4.28
C VAL A 483 31.17 -7.14 4.58
N SER A 484 30.28 -6.80 3.66
CA SER A 484 28.83 -7.06 3.82
C SER A 484 28.55 -8.56 3.77
N ASN A 485 27.73 -9.04 4.70
CA ASN A 485 27.28 -10.45 4.77
C ASN A 485 26.47 -10.86 3.53
N GLU A 486 25.91 -9.89 2.79
CA GLU A 486 25.17 -10.09 1.53
C GLU A 486 26.06 -10.59 0.37
N TYR A 487 27.36 -10.27 0.41
CA TYR A 487 28.30 -10.48 -0.71
C TYR A 487 29.40 -11.50 -0.41
N ILE A 488 29.22 -12.31 0.64
CA ILE A 488 30.09 -13.42 1.01
C ILE A 488 29.28 -14.69 1.32
N GLN A 489 29.90 -15.85 1.12
CA GLN A 489 29.40 -17.15 1.58
C GLN A 489 30.34 -17.70 2.65
N PHE A 490 29.84 -17.98 3.85
CA PHE A 490 30.64 -18.55 4.94
C PHE A 490 31.10 -20.00 4.66
N LEU A 491 32.28 -20.33 5.18
CA LEU A 491 32.90 -21.65 5.14
C LEU A 491 32.96 -22.23 6.56
N TYR A 492 32.47 -23.45 6.74
CA TYR A 492 32.40 -24.14 8.04
C TYR A 492 33.25 -25.40 7.98
N ASN A 493 34.23 -25.55 8.90
CA ASN A 493 35.18 -26.68 8.91
C ASN A 493 35.82 -27.00 7.52
N GLY A 494 35.99 -26.01 6.63
CA GLY A 494 36.46 -26.19 5.24
C GLY A 494 35.41 -26.63 4.20
N GLN A 495 34.12 -26.71 4.57
CA GLN A 495 32.98 -26.94 3.67
C GLN A 495 32.30 -25.61 3.27
N THR A 496 31.72 -25.54 2.07
CA THR A 496 31.01 -24.35 1.56
C THR A 496 29.56 -24.28 2.03
N GLY A 497 29.30 -23.50 3.08
CA GLY A 497 27.96 -23.18 3.58
C GLY A 497 27.29 -24.28 4.44
N VAL A 498 26.60 -23.85 5.50
CA VAL A 498 25.66 -24.72 6.22
C VAL A 498 24.50 -25.10 5.30
N SER A 499 24.29 -26.41 5.15
CA SER A 499 23.21 -27.01 4.38
C SER A 499 21.98 -27.24 5.24
N ALA A 500 20.78 -27.09 4.66
CA ALA A 500 19.54 -27.31 5.39
C ALA A 500 19.20 -28.81 5.51
N ASP A 501 18.86 -29.25 6.72
CA ASP A 501 18.25 -30.58 6.96
C ASP A 501 16.87 -30.68 6.30
N ALA A 502 16.14 -29.57 6.26
CA ALA A 502 14.88 -29.43 5.56
C ALA A 502 14.82 -28.12 4.78
N LEU A 503 14.48 -28.21 3.48
CA LEU A 503 14.14 -27.07 2.62
C LEU A 503 12.69 -27.21 2.14
N THR A 504 11.90 -26.16 2.32
CA THR A 504 10.58 -26.01 1.70
C THR A 504 10.54 -24.75 0.84
N ILE A 505 9.61 -24.74 -0.13
CA ILE A 505 9.24 -23.56 -0.91
C ILE A 505 7.73 -23.41 -0.87
N SER A 506 7.21 -22.19 -0.80
CA SER A 506 5.76 -21.98 -0.64
C SER A 506 4.92 -22.25 -1.90
N ARG A 507 5.57 -22.44 -3.06
CA ARG A 507 4.88 -22.82 -4.31
C ARG A 507 5.73 -23.79 -5.15
N THR A 508 5.07 -24.79 -5.72
CA THR A 508 5.63 -25.69 -6.75
C THR A 508 5.25 -25.27 -8.18
N SER A 509 4.37 -24.28 -8.34
CA SER A 509 4.09 -23.66 -9.63
C SER A 509 3.56 -22.21 -9.51
N GLY A 510 3.70 -21.46 -10.60
CA GLY A 510 3.16 -20.11 -10.74
C GLY A 510 3.09 -19.63 -12.18
N THR A 511 2.35 -18.54 -12.39
CA THR A 511 2.24 -17.85 -13.67
C THR A 511 2.60 -16.38 -13.46
N VAL A 512 3.34 -15.77 -14.39
CA VAL A 512 3.75 -14.36 -14.31
C VAL A 512 3.77 -13.73 -15.70
N SER A 513 3.25 -12.51 -15.84
CA SER A 513 3.33 -11.77 -17.11
C SER A 513 4.76 -11.30 -17.36
N ALA A 514 5.21 -11.30 -18.62
CA ALA A 514 6.52 -10.76 -18.97
C ALA A 514 6.65 -9.29 -18.50
N GLY A 515 7.78 -8.97 -17.86
CA GLY A 515 8.02 -7.70 -17.18
C GLY A 515 7.58 -7.65 -15.70
N LYS A 516 6.84 -8.64 -15.19
CA LYS A 516 6.54 -8.79 -13.76
C LYS A 516 7.48 -9.78 -13.06
N THR A 517 7.54 -9.65 -11.75
CA THR A 517 8.17 -10.57 -10.80
C THR A 517 7.10 -11.32 -10.03
N LEU A 518 7.27 -12.63 -9.84
CA LEU A 518 6.54 -13.48 -8.91
C LEU A 518 7.39 -13.67 -7.65
N TYR A 519 6.84 -13.40 -6.47
CA TYR A 519 7.52 -13.71 -5.20
C TYR A 519 7.15 -15.12 -4.71
N ILE A 520 8.17 -15.96 -4.46
CA ILE A 520 8.01 -17.19 -3.66
C ILE A 520 9.03 -17.21 -2.52
N LYS A 521 8.64 -17.82 -1.40
CA LYS A 521 9.52 -17.95 -0.23
C LYS A 521 10.13 -19.34 -0.18
N ALA A 522 11.45 -19.41 0.05
CA ALA A 522 12.08 -20.61 0.56
C ALA A 522 12.19 -20.52 2.09
N THR A 523 12.00 -21.63 2.78
CA THR A 523 12.24 -21.75 4.22
C THR A 523 13.18 -22.93 4.46
N ALA A 524 14.33 -22.64 5.06
CA ALA A 524 15.34 -23.62 5.41
C ALA A 524 15.34 -23.87 6.93
N ASN A 525 15.72 -25.08 7.34
CA ASN A 525 16.01 -25.42 8.73
C ASN A 525 17.42 -26.06 8.81
N PRO A 526 18.36 -25.52 9.62
CA PRO A 526 18.26 -24.28 10.38
C PRO A 526 18.03 -23.05 9.47
N SER A 527 17.44 -21.98 10.00
CA SER A 527 17.11 -20.77 9.22
C SER A 527 18.33 -19.97 8.75
N THR A 528 19.52 -20.33 9.24
CA THR A 528 20.83 -19.84 8.79
C THR A 528 21.37 -20.57 7.55
N ALA A 529 20.77 -21.70 7.15
CA ALA A 529 21.25 -22.50 6.03
C ALA A 529 21.03 -21.77 4.68
N SER A 530 22.09 -21.73 3.86
CA SER A 530 22.07 -20.95 2.61
C SER A 530 21.18 -21.60 1.54
N VAL A 531 20.35 -20.81 0.87
CA VAL A 531 19.53 -21.26 -0.27
C VAL A 531 20.03 -20.61 -1.55
N THR A 532 20.56 -21.42 -2.46
CA THR A 532 20.93 -21.02 -3.82
C THR A 532 19.73 -21.14 -4.76
N TRP A 533 19.68 -20.29 -5.79
CA TRP A 533 18.58 -20.25 -6.75
C TRP A 533 19.11 -20.38 -8.19
N SER A 534 18.40 -21.13 -9.03
CA SER A 534 18.70 -21.25 -10.46
C SER A 534 17.44 -21.34 -11.31
N SER A 535 17.58 -21.10 -12.62
CA SER A 535 16.51 -21.22 -13.62
C SER A 535 16.96 -22.13 -14.75
N SER A 536 16.09 -23.04 -15.20
CA SER A 536 16.35 -23.89 -16.37
C SER A 536 16.35 -23.12 -17.70
N ASN A 537 15.83 -21.89 -17.74
CA ASN A 537 15.81 -21.05 -18.93
C ASN A 537 15.74 -19.56 -18.55
N THR A 538 16.91 -18.92 -18.48
CA THR A 538 17.06 -17.50 -18.12
C THR A 538 16.52 -16.52 -19.17
N ALA A 539 16.31 -16.95 -20.42
CA ALA A 539 15.64 -16.13 -21.44
C ALA A 539 14.11 -16.09 -21.26
N VAL A 540 13.54 -17.04 -20.53
CA VAL A 540 12.11 -17.05 -20.14
C VAL A 540 11.94 -16.43 -18.75
N ALA A 541 12.67 -16.89 -17.73
CA ALA A 541 12.59 -16.34 -16.38
C ALA A 541 13.93 -16.38 -15.64
N THR A 542 14.25 -15.32 -14.91
CA THR A 542 15.39 -15.24 -13.99
C THR A 542 14.91 -15.28 -12.54
N VAL A 543 15.80 -15.57 -11.59
CA VAL A 543 15.47 -15.64 -10.17
C VAL A 543 16.61 -15.09 -9.31
N THR A 544 16.25 -14.33 -8.27
CA THR A 544 17.16 -13.89 -7.20
C THR A 544 16.40 -13.93 -5.88
N ASN A 545 16.89 -14.65 -4.88
CA ASN A 545 16.34 -14.69 -3.52
C ASN A 545 14.82 -14.98 -3.42
N GLY A 546 14.29 -15.80 -4.33
CA GLY A 546 12.86 -16.14 -4.41
C GLY A 546 12.00 -15.16 -5.23
N TYR A 547 12.55 -14.05 -5.68
CA TYR A 547 11.93 -13.14 -6.65
C TYR A 547 12.22 -13.63 -8.06
N ILE A 548 11.18 -14.06 -8.79
CA ILE A 548 11.27 -14.67 -10.12
C ILE A 548 10.76 -13.69 -11.18
N TYR A 549 11.66 -13.09 -11.96
CA TYR A 549 11.32 -12.11 -12.99
C TYR A 549 11.04 -12.79 -14.33
N GLY A 550 9.84 -12.57 -14.89
CA GLY A 550 9.44 -13.06 -16.20
C GLY A 550 10.03 -12.20 -17.33
N VAL A 551 10.94 -12.79 -18.11
CA VAL A 551 11.67 -12.11 -19.19
C VAL A 551 10.91 -12.18 -20.52
N SER A 552 10.47 -13.37 -20.93
CA SER A 552 9.71 -13.57 -22.17
C SER A 552 8.79 -14.79 -22.11
N PRO A 553 7.73 -14.86 -22.94
CA PRO A 553 6.74 -15.94 -22.84
C PRO A 553 7.30 -17.34 -23.05
N GLY A 554 6.91 -18.28 -22.19
CA GLY A 554 7.40 -19.66 -22.21
C GLY A 554 7.26 -20.35 -20.85
N THR A 555 8.06 -21.39 -20.60
CA THR A 555 8.12 -22.06 -19.29
C THR A 555 9.57 -22.25 -18.84
N ALA A 556 9.83 -22.04 -17.56
CA ALA A 556 11.11 -22.31 -16.90
C ALA A 556 10.88 -23.04 -15.57
N VAL A 557 11.79 -23.94 -15.21
CA VAL A 557 11.82 -24.55 -13.88
C VAL A 557 12.80 -23.78 -13.02
N ILE A 558 12.29 -23.15 -11.96
CA ILE A 558 13.08 -22.46 -10.95
C ILE A 558 13.42 -23.47 -9.86
N THR A 559 14.70 -23.57 -9.49
CA THR A 559 15.17 -24.50 -8.46
C THR A 559 15.77 -23.73 -7.30
N ALA A 560 15.25 -23.98 -6.10
CA ALA A 560 15.89 -23.62 -4.84
C ALA A 560 16.69 -24.83 -4.33
N THR A 561 17.96 -24.63 -3.93
CA THR A 561 18.81 -25.71 -3.42
C THR A 561 19.55 -25.26 -2.17
N SER A 562 19.47 -26.07 -1.11
CA SER A 562 20.36 -26.01 0.05
C SER A 562 20.95 -27.40 0.28
N GLY A 563 22.28 -27.49 0.33
CA GLY A 563 22.98 -28.79 0.33
C GLY A 563 22.53 -29.70 -0.81
N SER A 564 22.16 -30.93 -0.47
CA SER A 564 21.64 -31.96 -1.39
C SER A 564 20.12 -31.91 -1.59
N GLN A 565 19.42 -30.89 -1.08
CA GLN A 565 17.95 -30.76 -1.11
C GLN A 565 17.49 -29.74 -2.16
N PRO A 566 17.22 -30.13 -3.42
CA PRO A 566 16.54 -29.28 -4.38
C PRO A 566 15.02 -29.27 -4.15
N LYS A 567 14.40 -28.12 -4.37
CA LYS A 567 12.94 -27.93 -4.51
C LYS A 567 12.65 -27.09 -5.74
N THR A 568 11.64 -27.47 -6.53
CA THR A 568 11.37 -26.89 -7.85
C THR A 568 10.01 -26.21 -7.92
N CYS A 569 9.98 -25.05 -8.59
CA CYS A 569 8.78 -24.32 -8.96
C CYS A 569 8.71 -24.18 -10.49
N THR A 570 7.70 -24.74 -11.13
CA THR A 570 7.48 -24.58 -12.58
C THR A 570 6.76 -23.25 -12.83
N VAL A 571 7.42 -22.33 -13.51
CA VAL A 571 6.90 -20.99 -13.81
C VAL A 571 6.59 -20.86 -15.30
N THR A 572 5.34 -20.54 -15.61
CA THR A 572 4.90 -20.17 -16.95
C THR A 572 4.88 -18.65 -17.07
N VAL A 573 5.59 -18.12 -18.06
CA VAL A 573 5.62 -16.69 -18.37
C VAL A 573 4.63 -16.42 -19.49
N THR A 574 3.71 -15.48 -19.28
CA THR A 574 2.71 -15.04 -20.27
C THR A 574 3.15 -13.76 -20.98
N ALA A 575 2.43 -13.34 -22.02
CA ALA A 575 2.65 -12.06 -22.67
C ALA A 575 2.59 -10.88 -21.68
N ALA A 576 3.30 -9.80 -21.97
CA ALA A 576 3.27 -8.59 -21.16
C ALA A 576 1.87 -7.95 -21.17
N GLU A 577 1.36 -7.60 -19.99
CA GLU A 577 0.05 -6.98 -19.82
C GLU A 577 -0.07 -5.67 -20.61
N PRO A 578 -1.20 -5.40 -21.31
CA PRO A 578 -1.36 -4.20 -22.13
C PRO A 578 -1.25 -2.89 -21.34
N VAL A 579 -1.78 -2.89 -20.11
CA VAL A 579 -1.74 -1.77 -19.16
C VAL A 579 -1.18 -2.30 -17.84
N ARG A 580 -0.12 -1.66 -17.33
CA ARG A 580 0.56 -2.04 -16.08
C ARG A 580 -0.24 -1.61 -14.85
N THR A 581 -0.81 -0.41 -14.89
CA THR A 581 -1.73 0.13 -13.88
C THR A 581 -2.43 1.40 -14.40
N ALA A 582 -3.57 1.79 -13.83
CA ALA A 582 -4.25 3.05 -14.13
C ALA A 582 -5.01 3.61 -12.92
N TYR A 583 -5.22 4.93 -12.91
CA TYR A 583 -5.94 5.65 -11.86
C TYR A 583 -6.64 6.91 -12.40
N ALA A 584 -7.51 7.52 -11.59
CA ALA A 584 -8.13 8.81 -11.85
C ALA A 584 -7.63 9.86 -10.83
N SER A 585 -7.45 11.10 -11.27
CA SER A 585 -7.11 12.25 -10.42
C SER A 585 -7.95 13.49 -10.82
N PRO A 586 -8.56 14.20 -9.85
CA PRO A 586 -8.58 13.88 -8.43
C PRO A 586 -9.39 12.60 -8.14
N ASN A 587 -8.97 11.83 -7.14
CA ASN A 587 -9.59 10.58 -6.71
C ASN A 587 -11.01 10.80 -6.15
N ILE A 588 -11.31 12.04 -5.75
CA ILE A 588 -12.65 12.54 -5.46
C ILE A 588 -12.85 13.91 -6.14
N ALA A 589 -13.89 13.99 -6.97
CA ALA A 589 -14.21 15.16 -7.80
C ALA A 589 -15.60 15.73 -7.44
N GLY A 590 -15.87 16.99 -7.77
CA GLY A 590 -17.22 17.56 -7.68
C GLY A 590 -17.98 17.41 -9.00
N VAL A 591 -19.32 17.39 -8.95
CA VAL A 591 -20.15 17.40 -10.17
C VAL A 591 -19.74 18.54 -11.10
N GLY A 592 -19.47 18.21 -12.38
CA GLY A 592 -18.99 19.12 -13.42
C GLY A 592 -17.46 19.29 -13.48
N SER A 593 -16.70 18.74 -12.52
CA SER A 593 -15.24 18.86 -12.48
C SER A 593 -14.55 18.03 -13.56
N ALA A 594 -13.44 18.56 -14.09
CA ALA A 594 -12.52 17.81 -14.92
C ALA A 594 -11.77 16.75 -14.09
N VAL A 595 -11.79 15.51 -14.55
CA VAL A 595 -11.01 14.38 -14.01
C VAL A 595 -10.04 13.90 -15.08
N THR A 596 -8.77 13.73 -14.70
CA THR A 596 -7.73 13.16 -15.55
C THR A 596 -7.59 11.67 -15.26
N PHE A 597 -7.81 10.84 -16.27
CA PHE A 597 -7.49 9.42 -16.23
C PHE A 597 -6.05 9.23 -16.71
N THR A 598 -5.27 8.50 -15.92
CA THR A 598 -3.86 8.21 -16.20
C THR A 598 -3.67 6.70 -16.25
N ALA A 599 -3.02 6.20 -17.30
CA ALA A 599 -2.67 4.78 -17.46
C ALA A 599 -1.19 4.64 -17.79
N ILE A 600 -0.56 3.60 -17.26
CA ILE A 600 0.85 3.32 -17.47
C ILE A 600 0.98 2.02 -18.26
N THR A 601 1.76 2.02 -19.33
CA THR A 601 2.06 0.85 -20.17
C THR A 601 3.57 0.61 -20.27
N ASP A 602 3.97 -0.54 -20.81
CA ASP A 602 5.32 -0.67 -21.37
C ASP A 602 5.52 0.29 -22.56
N THR A 603 6.77 0.44 -23.01
CA THR A 603 7.14 1.35 -24.12
C THR A 603 6.74 0.86 -25.50
N THR A 604 6.30 -0.40 -25.67
CA THR A 604 5.94 -0.98 -26.98
C THR A 604 4.54 -0.57 -27.44
N ARG A 605 3.69 -0.06 -26.54
CA ARG A 605 2.34 0.42 -26.88
C ARG A 605 2.37 1.77 -27.61
N ASP A 606 1.42 1.97 -28.52
CA ASP A 606 1.31 3.14 -29.39
C ASP A 606 0.04 3.99 -29.15
N GLY A 607 -0.85 3.55 -28.25
CA GLY A 607 -2.03 4.30 -27.84
C GLY A 607 -2.72 3.71 -26.61
N VAL A 608 -3.63 4.47 -26.01
CA VAL A 608 -4.48 4.06 -24.88
C VAL A 608 -5.89 4.60 -25.07
N ARG A 609 -6.90 3.83 -24.66
CA ARG A 609 -8.31 4.22 -24.55
C ARG A 609 -8.85 3.91 -23.16
N PHE A 610 -9.66 4.83 -22.66
CA PHE A 610 -10.44 4.70 -21.43
C PHE A 610 -11.91 4.57 -21.81
N THR A 611 -12.53 3.47 -21.41
CA THR A 611 -13.97 3.23 -21.43
C THR A 611 -14.52 3.71 -20.09
N VAL A 612 -15.25 4.84 -20.10
CA VAL A 612 -15.78 5.47 -18.89
C VAL A 612 -17.28 5.19 -18.81
N GLN A 613 -17.70 4.36 -17.86
CA GLN A 613 -19.09 4.09 -17.55
C GLN A 613 -19.57 5.02 -16.42
N PHE A 614 -20.67 5.71 -16.68
CA PHE A 614 -21.33 6.68 -15.80
C PHE A 614 -22.18 5.96 -14.75
N PRO A 615 -22.50 6.60 -13.60
CA PRO A 615 -23.47 6.11 -12.62
C PRO A 615 -24.83 5.72 -13.24
N SER A 616 -25.28 6.41 -14.29
CA SER A 616 -26.47 6.09 -15.10
C SER A 616 -26.36 4.79 -15.92
N GLY A 617 -25.21 4.13 -15.92
CA GLY A 617 -24.90 2.95 -16.73
C GLY A 617 -24.46 3.25 -18.16
N THR A 618 -24.61 4.50 -18.62
CA THR A 618 -24.16 4.99 -19.93
C THR A 618 -22.63 4.91 -20.06
N THR A 619 -22.11 4.57 -21.25
CA THR A 619 -20.66 4.44 -21.47
C THR A 619 -20.16 5.39 -22.55
N GLN A 620 -19.07 6.11 -22.27
CA GLN A 620 -18.34 6.96 -23.20
C GLN A 620 -16.88 6.50 -23.31
N MET A 621 -16.38 6.41 -24.54
CA MET A 621 -14.97 6.10 -24.81
C MET A 621 -14.18 7.38 -25.09
N ILE A 622 -13.00 7.52 -24.49
CA ILE A 622 -12.02 8.57 -24.80
C ILE A 622 -10.64 7.96 -25.07
N SER A 623 -9.87 8.55 -25.98
CA SER A 623 -8.47 8.16 -26.22
C SER A 623 -7.53 9.04 -25.42
N ALA A 624 -6.34 8.54 -25.08
CA ALA A 624 -5.27 9.35 -24.53
C ALA A 624 -4.88 10.48 -25.51
N THR A 625 -4.73 11.69 -24.97
CA THR A 625 -4.38 12.90 -25.75
C THR A 625 -2.91 13.27 -25.63
N SER A 626 -2.20 12.70 -24.66
CA SER A 626 -0.74 12.83 -24.52
C SER A 626 -0.15 11.58 -23.88
N SER A 627 1.16 11.39 -24.09
CA SER A 627 1.96 10.45 -23.31
C SER A 627 3.38 10.95 -23.07
N THR A 628 3.96 10.53 -21.95
CA THR A 628 5.35 10.81 -21.55
C THR A 628 6.04 9.52 -21.14
N THR A 629 7.30 9.33 -21.55
CA THR A 629 8.11 8.20 -21.07
C THR A 629 8.69 8.53 -19.70
N GLU A 630 8.54 7.62 -18.74
CA GLU A 630 9.26 7.65 -17.46
C GLU A 630 10.27 6.50 -17.43
N THR A 631 11.44 6.73 -16.83
CA THR A 631 12.48 5.71 -16.63
C THR A 631 12.85 5.66 -15.16
N THR A 632 12.95 4.47 -14.59
CA THR A 632 13.35 4.22 -13.20
C THR A 632 14.12 2.91 -13.16
N GLY A 633 15.26 2.88 -12.46
CA GLY A 633 16.17 1.73 -12.48
C GLY A 633 16.58 1.36 -13.90
N GLN A 634 16.27 0.15 -14.34
CA GLN A 634 16.42 -0.31 -15.73
C GLN A 634 15.11 -0.31 -16.53
N THR A 635 13.98 -0.04 -15.88
CA THR A 635 12.64 -0.07 -16.48
C THR A 635 12.27 1.28 -17.09
N SER A 636 11.62 1.25 -18.26
CA SER A 636 10.97 2.43 -18.85
C SER A 636 9.52 2.11 -19.18
N THR A 637 8.64 3.07 -18.92
CA THR A 637 7.19 2.97 -19.10
C THR A 637 6.66 4.20 -19.84
N LYS A 638 5.47 4.09 -20.45
CA LYS A 638 4.74 5.23 -21.01
C LYS A 638 3.55 5.56 -20.13
N VAL A 639 3.47 6.80 -19.67
CA VAL A 639 2.34 7.36 -18.93
C VAL A 639 1.43 8.07 -19.92
N TRP A 640 0.20 7.61 -20.06
CA TRP A 640 -0.82 8.12 -20.99
C TRP A 640 -1.91 8.87 -20.21
N LYS A 641 -2.39 10.00 -20.74
CA LYS A 641 -3.41 10.82 -20.06
C LYS A 641 -4.56 11.20 -20.99
N ALA A 642 -5.77 11.18 -20.43
CA ALA A 642 -7.00 11.72 -21.02
C ALA A 642 -7.79 12.46 -19.93
N ALA A 643 -8.68 13.39 -20.29
CA ALA A 643 -9.51 14.11 -19.32
C ALA A 643 -10.98 14.21 -19.78
N MET A 644 -11.90 14.22 -18.82
CA MET A 644 -13.35 14.37 -19.03
C MET A 644 -13.96 15.16 -17.86
N ASN A 645 -14.97 15.99 -18.12
CA ASN A 645 -15.78 16.58 -17.05
C ASN A 645 -16.86 15.58 -16.63
N LEU A 646 -16.92 15.21 -15.35
CA LEU A 646 -17.85 14.20 -14.85
C LEU A 646 -19.10 14.86 -14.26
N THR A 647 -20.27 14.59 -14.85
CA THR A 647 -21.51 15.37 -14.66
C THR A 647 -22.58 14.72 -13.79
N GLU A 648 -22.37 13.48 -13.34
CA GLU A 648 -23.26 12.74 -12.43
C GLU A 648 -22.55 12.53 -11.08
N GLN A 649 -23.30 12.42 -9.98
CA GLN A 649 -22.76 12.05 -8.66
C GLN A 649 -22.61 10.51 -8.58
N GLY A 650 -21.56 10.02 -7.93
CA GLY A 650 -21.32 8.59 -7.67
C GLY A 650 -20.06 8.02 -8.33
N THR A 651 -20.02 6.69 -8.43
CA THR A 651 -18.86 5.95 -8.98
C THR A 651 -18.91 5.88 -10.50
N TYR A 652 -17.82 6.30 -11.14
CA TYR A 652 -17.58 6.06 -12.56
C TYR A 652 -16.63 4.87 -12.71
N ARG A 653 -17.07 3.78 -13.36
CA ARG A 653 -16.20 2.63 -13.66
C ARG A 653 -15.36 2.96 -14.89
N VAL A 654 -14.04 2.72 -14.82
CA VAL A 654 -13.09 3.07 -15.88
C VAL A 654 -12.28 1.85 -16.26
N THR A 655 -12.58 1.28 -17.43
CA THR A 655 -11.77 0.20 -18.02
C THR A 655 -10.80 0.74 -19.07
N VAL A 656 -9.63 0.13 -19.16
CA VAL A 656 -8.51 0.65 -19.96
C VAL A 656 -8.00 -0.41 -20.94
N SER A 657 -7.80 0.00 -22.19
CA SER A 657 -7.14 -0.79 -23.23
C SER A 657 -5.96 0.00 -23.82
N SER A 658 -4.93 -0.71 -24.28
CA SER A 658 -3.79 -0.12 -25.00
C SER A 658 -3.73 -0.67 -26.42
N SER A 659 -3.14 0.08 -27.36
CA SER A 659 -2.85 -0.42 -28.71
C SER A 659 -1.38 -0.74 -28.94
N GLN A 660 -1.16 -1.69 -29.86
CA GLN A 660 0.16 -2.08 -30.37
C GLN A 660 0.01 -2.45 -31.85
N GLY A 661 0.75 -1.78 -32.73
CA GLY A 661 0.47 -1.81 -34.17
C GLY A 661 -0.88 -1.17 -34.53
N GLY A 662 -1.38 -0.23 -33.71
CA GLY A 662 -2.72 0.36 -33.81
C GLY A 662 -3.89 -0.57 -33.44
N VAL A 663 -3.62 -1.86 -33.17
CA VAL A 663 -4.64 -2.83 -32.71
C VAL A 663 -4.78 -2.72 -31.20
N TYR A 664 -5.99 -2.42 -30.73
CA TYR A 664 -6.30 -2.34 -29.29
C TYR A 664 -6.46 -3.71 -28.65
N SER A 665 -5.97 -3.85 -27.42
CA SER A 665 -6.25 -4.99 -26.56
C SER A 665 -7.73 -5.06 -26.18
N ALA A 666 -8.15 -6.20 -25.64
CA ALA A 666 -9.32 -6.24 -24.76
C ALA A 666 -9.14 -5.27 -23.57
N GLU A 667 -10.22 -4.98 -22.86
CA GLU A 667 -10.14 -4.22 -21.60
C GLU A 667 -9.24 -4.99 -20.62
N SER A 668 -8.22 -4.30 -20.12
CA SER A 668 -7.00 -4.92 -19.58
C SER A 668 -6.61 -4.45 -18.18
N PHE A 669 -7.15 -3.32 -17.75
CA PHE A 669 -7.07 -2.82 -16.38
C PHE A 669 -8.40 -2.13 -16.03
N GLU A 670 -8.78 -2.18 -14.76
CA GLU A 670 -9.97 -1.48 -14.23
C GLU A 670 -9.56 -0.56 -13.08
N THR A 671 -10.08 0.66 -13.11
CA THR A 671 -10.04 1.62 -12.00
C THR A 671 -11.38 2.38 -11.96
N SER A 672 -11.50 3.42 -11.14
CA SER A 672 -12.72 4.22 -11.08
C SER A 672 -12.46 5.64 -10.59
N ALA A 673 -13.22 6.59 -11.12
CA ALA A 673 -13.35 7.93 -10.54
C ALA A 673 -14.57 7.97 -9.60
N TYR A 674 -14.64 8.98 -8.73
CA TYR A 674 -15.76 9.18 -7.83
C TYR A 674 -16.13 10.65 -7.73
N VAL A 675 -17.44 10.93 -7.80
CA VAL A 675 -17.98 12.29 -7.85
C VAL A 675 -18.93 12.53 -6.68
N VAL A 676 -18.68 13.60 -5.93
CA VAL A 676 -19.50 14.09 -4.81
C VAL A 676 -20.27 15.36 -5.18
N SER A 677 -21.32 15.64 -4.41
CA SER A 677 -22.17 16.82 -4.55
C SER A 677 -21.47 18.13 -4.17
N SER A 678 -20.48 18.08 -3.27
CA SER A 678 -19.70 19.24 -2.84
C SER A 678 -18.20 18.96 -2.79
N GLN A 679 -17.41 19.96 -3.23
CA GLN A 679 -15.96 20.01 -3.06
C GLN A 679 -15.51 20.87 -1.86
N ASP A 680 -16.44 21.39 -1.05
CA ASP A 680 -16.06 22.03 0.21
C ASP A 680 -15.56 20.96 1.19
N TYR A 681 -14.33 21.11 1.69
CA TYR A 681 -13.70 20.10 2.54
C TYR A 681 -14.24 20.08 3.98
N THR A 682 -15.03 21.09 4.36
CA THR A 682 -15.56 21.33 5.71
C THR A 682 -17.07 21.10 5.84
N VAL A 683 -17.83 21.14 4.73
CA VAL A 683 -19.27 20.84 4.72
C VAL A 683 -19.52 19.36 5.04
N THR A 684 -20.36 19.10 6.05
CA THR A 684 -20.71 17.75 6.51
C THR A 684 -21.98 17.23 5.82
N THR A 685 -21.94 15.95 5.42
CA THR A 685 -22.97 15.31 4.58
C THR A 685 -23.11 13.82 4.92
N SER A 686 -24.24 13.21 4.58
CA SER A 686 -24.41 11.75 4.58
C SER A 686 -23.93 11.06 3.29
N GLU A 687 -23.36 11.80 2.33
CA GLU A 687 -22.82 11.22 1.10
C GLU A 687 -21.57 10.37 1.35
N GLN A 688 -21.39 9.30 0.57
CA GLN A 688 -20.17 8.51 0.60
C GLN A 688 -19.00 9.29 0.00
N ARG A 689 -17.78 9.01 0.48
CA ARG A 689 -16.54 9.72 0.08
C ARG A 689 -15.41 8.76 -0.29
N ARG A 690 -14.37 9.30 -0.91
CA ARG A 690 -13.05 8.68 -1.12
C ARG A 690 -11.96 9.60 -0.58
N ALA A 691 -10.78 9.07 -0.29
CA ALA A 691 -9.66 9.91 0.17
C ALA A 691 -9.22 10.86 -0.95
N SER A 692 -8.98 12.13 -0.63
CA SER A 692 -8.47 13.11 -1.58
C SER A 692 -7.00 12.90 -1.92
N ASP A 693 -6.57 13.41 -3.08
CA ASP A 693 -5.17 13.38 -3.51
C ASP A 693 -4.24 14.03 -2.45
N LYS A 694 -4.69 15.04 -1.71
CA LYS A 694 -3.92 15.65 -0.60
C LYS A 694 -3.63 14.65 0.52
N MET A 695 -4.59 13.78 0.85
CA MET A 695 -4.39 12.76 1.87
C MET A 695 -3.57 11.58 1.34
N ILE A 696 -3.77 11.21 0.07
CA ILE A 696 -2.96 10.17 -0.58
C ILE A 696 -1.50 10.63 -0.70
N GLU A 697 -1.25 11.93 -0.89
CA GLU A 697 0.07 12.56 -0.82
C GLU A 697 0.66 12.55 0.61
N LEU A 698 -0.13 12.84 1.65
CA LEU A 698 0.33 12.68 3.05
C LEU A 698 0.69 11.22 3.38
N ILE A 699 -0.15 10.24 2.97
CA ILE A 699 0.15 8.81 3.12
C ILE A 699 1.45 8.46 2.37
N ALA A 700 1.59 8.85 1.10
CA ALA A 700 2.80 8.62 0.30
C ALA A 700 4.07 9.21 0.96
N ASN A 701 3.96 10.39 1.57
CA ASN A 701 5.05 11.03 2.30
C ASN A 701 5.37 10.36 3.65
N TRP A 702 4.40 9.70 4.31
CA TRP A 702 4.62 8.93 5.54
C TRP A 702 5.14 7.52 5.31
N GLU A 703 4.66 6.81 4.29
CA GLU A 703 5.19 5.47 3.93
C GLU A 703 6.59 5.56 3.29
N GLY A 704 6.85 6.64 2.53
CA GLY A 704 8.06 6.81 1.73
C GLY A 704 8.02 6.02 0.41
N TYR A 705 8.92 6.37 -0.52
CA TYR A 705 8.98 5.77 -1.87
C TYR A 705 10.14 4.79 -1.99
N SER A 706 9.86 3.57 -2.44
CA SER A 706 10.86 2.65 -2.97
C SER A 706 10.48 2.11 -4.36
N ALA A 707 11.35 2.31 -5.34
CA ALA A 707 11.18 1.78 -6.70
C ALA A 707 11.32 0.25 -6.76
N SER A 708 12.10 -0.33 -5.85
CA SER A 708 12.44 -1.76 -5.80
C SER A 708 12.03 -2.36 -4.45
N VAL A 709 11.91 -3.68 -4.36
CA VAL A 709 11.46 -4.36 -3.13
C VAL A 709 12.50 -4.22 -2.01
N TYR A 710 12.06 -3.87 -0.81
CA TYR A 710 12.87 -3.81 0.41
C TYR A 710 12.21 -4.59 1.55
N ALA A 711 13.00 -5.01 2.54
CA ALA A 711 12.49 -5.61 3.76
C ALA A 711 12.06 -4.54 4.77
N ASP A 712 10.82 -4.59 5.27
CA ASP A 712 10.36 -3.70 6.34
C ASP A 712 11.00 -4.08 7.68
N LYS A 713 11.89 -3.19 8.13
CA LYS A 713 12.67 -3.29 9.36
C LYS A 713 11.87 -3.07 10.65
N LEU A 714 10.63 -2.60 10.55
CA LEU A 714 9.71 -2.51 11.70
C LEU A 714 9.03 -3.85 12.00
N THR A 715 9.05 -4.80 11.06
CA THR A 715 8.51 -6.15 11.25
C THR A 715 9.61 -7.14 11.67
N SER A 716 9.35 -7.97 12.68
CA SER A 716 10.25 -9.07 13.07
C SER A 716 10.37 -10.14 11.99
N THR A 717 9.41 -10.19 11.06
CA THR A 717 9.34 -11.10 9.92
C THR A 717 9.97 -10.56 8.64
N GLN A 718 10.45 -9.30 8.62
CA GLN A 718 11.05 -8.62 7.47
C GLN A 718 10.17 -8.71 6.21
N VAL A 719 8.91 -8.28 6.34
CA VAL A 719 7.91 -8.29 5.25
C VAL A 719 8.45 -7.54 4.02
N PRO A 720 8.44 -8.13 2.81
CA PRO A 720 8.84 -7.42 1.60
C PRO A 720 7.81 -6.34 1.23
N THR A 721 8.29 -5.14 0.93
CA THR A 721 7.47 -3.95 0.67
C THR A 721 8.00 -3.18 -0.54
N LEU A 722 7.11 -2.47 -1.25
CA LEU A 722 7.37 -1.82 -2.54
C LEU A 722 6.55 -0.51 -2.68
N GLY A 723 6.97 0.41 -3.55
CA GLY A 723 6.21 1.62 -3.87
C GLY A 723 6.06 2.54 -2.67
N TYR A 724 4.82 2.91 -2.36
CA TYR A 724 4.43 3.60 -1.12
C TYR A 724 3.73 2.60 -0.17
N GLY A 725 4.52 1.86 0.63
CA GLY A 725 3.99 0.96 1.67
C GLY A 725 3.27 -0.32 1.19
N LEU A 726 3.35 -0.69 -0.10
CA LEU A 726 2.69 -1.91 -0.60
C LEU A 726 3.44 -3.17 -0.12
N THR A 727 2.91 -3.82 0.92
CA THR A 727 3.40 -5.11 1.41
C THR A 727 3.09 -6.25 0.43
N LEU A 728 4.05 -7.14 0.22
CA LEU A 728 3.98 -8.28 -0.69
C LEU A 728 3.95 -9.60 0.08
N LYS A 729 3.23 -10.57 -0.46
CA LYS A 729 3.02 -11.93 0.08
C LYS A 729 3.45 -12.97 -0.93
N GLU A 730 3.71 -14.19 -0.44
CA GLU A 730 4.10 -15.30 -1.31
C GLU A 730 2.99 -15.68 -2.30
N GLY A 731 3.34 -15.71 -3.59
CA GLY A 731 2.42 -15.85 -4.71
C GLY A 731 2.00 -14.52 -5.37
N ASP A 732 2.30 -13.37 -4.78
CA ASP A 732 2.01 -12.08 -5.41
C ASP A 732 2.86 -11.85 -6.66
N THR A 733 2.28 -11.16 -7.65
CA THR A 733 2.99 -10.68 -8.84
C THR A 733 2.97 -9.16 -8.92
N PHE A 734 4.13 -8.56 -9.19
CA PHE A 734 4.35 -7.12 -9.13
C PHE A 734 5.35 -6.68 -10.21
N TYR A 735 5.49 -5.37 -10.43
CA TYR A 735 6.51 -4.82 -11.34
C TYR A 735 7.75 -4.37 -10.55
N ASN A 736 8.94 -4.66 -11.08
CA ASN A 736 10.19 -4.07 -10.58
C ASN A 736 10.32 -2.61 -11.04
N ASP A 737 11.21 -1.87 -10.36
CA ASP A 737 11.62 -0.50 -10.67
C ASP A 737 10.43 0.43 -10.96
N LEU A 738 9.41 0.37 -10.10
CA LEU A 738 8.20 1.19 -10.20
C LEU A 738 8.58 2.67 -10.28
N SER A 739 8.03 3.38 -11.26
CA SER A 739 8.08 4.84 -11.23
C SER A 739 7.22 5.39 -10.08
N LYS A 740 7.44 6.66 -9.71
CA LYS A 740 6.57 7.35 -8.73
C LYS A 740 5.09 7.39 -9.18
N THR A 741 4.85 7.48 -10.49
CA THR A 741 3.49 7.48 -11.08
C THR A 741 2.84 6.10 -10.97
N GLU A 742 3.60 5.02 -11.12
CA GLU A 742 3.12 3.66 -10.88
C GLU A 742 2.87 3.39 -9.39
N ALA A 743 3.82 3.75 -8.51
CA ALA A 743 3.66 3.61 -7.07
C ALA A 743 2.46 4.41 -6.54
N TRP A 744 2.21 5.61 -7.08
CA TRP A 744 1.01 6.40 -6.80
C TRP A 744 -0.26 5.70 -7.26
N SER A 745 -0.28 5.18 -8.50
CA SER A 745 -1.43 4.42 -9.03
C SER A 745 -1.76 3.21 -8.17
N LEU A 746 -0.75 2.47 -7.69
CA LEU A 746 -0.95 1.36 -6.74
C LEU A 746 -1.53 1.86 -5.42
N LEU A 747 -0.98 2.92 -4.82
CA LEU A 747 -1.49 3.50 -3.57
C LEU A 747 -2.95 3.95 -3.68
N VAL A 748 -3.32 4.69 -4.74
CA VAL A 748 -4.71 5.13 -5.02
C VAL A 748 -5.64 3.91 -5.10
N ASN A 749 -5.28 2.92 -5.91
CA ASN A 749 -6.12 1.72 -6.07
C ASN A 749 -6.21 0.90 -4.77
N THR A 750 -5.14 0.80 -3.97
CA THR A 750 -5.15 0.16 -2.64
C THR A 750 -6.06 0.91 -1.66
N VAL A 751 -5.93 2.24 -1.53
CA VAL A 751 -6.78 3.07 -0.63
C VAL A 751 -8.26 2.96 -1.01
N ASN A 752 -8.57 2.87 -2.30
CA ASN A 752 -9.94 2.72 -2.80
C ASN A 752 -10.52 1.31 -2.61
N SER A 753 -9.73 0.25 -2.84
CA SER A 753 -10.24 -1.13 -2.97
C SER A 753 -9.96 -2.05 -1.78
N ALA A 754 -8.87 -1.85 -1.02
CA ALA A 754 -8.47 -2.73 0.07
C ALA A 754 -9.24 -2.47 1.37
N SER A 755 -10.57 -2.34 1.27
CA SER A 755 -11.54 -2.07 2.35
C SER A 755 -11.42 -0.73 3.12
N TYR A 756 -10.29 -0.02 3.07
CA TYR A 756 -10.09 1.23 3.83
C TYR A 756 -11.19 2.28 3.58
N THR A 757 -11.44 2.61 2.31
CA THR A 757 -12.53 3.50 1.91
C THR A 757 -13.91 2.93 2.28
N THR A 758 -14.13 1.63 2.09
CA THR A 758 -15.42 0.96 2.31
C THR A 758 -15.84 0.96 3.78
N GLU A 759 -14.93 0.57 4.69
CA GLU A 759 -15.27 0.38 6.10
C GLU A 759 -15.44 1.71 6.85
N VAL A 760 -14.76 2.80 6.43
CA VAL A 760 -15.07 4.15 6.92
C VAL A 760 -16.46 4.57 6.48
N ASN A 761 -16.80 4.48 5.17
CA ASN A 761 -18.14 4.83 4.68
C ASN A 761 -19.24 4.03 5.38
N LYS A 762 -19.01 2.73 5.60
CA LYS A 762 -19.89 1.83 6.34
C LYS A 762 -20.08 2.26 7.79
N PHE A 763 -19.01 2.60 8.52
CA PHE A 763 -19.10 3.12 9.89
C PHE A 763 -19.94 4.41 9.95
N ILE A 764 -19.77 5.31 8.99
CA ILE A 764 -20.53 6.56 8.86
C ILE A 764 -22.02 6.27 8.60
N THR A 765 -22.34 5.45 7.60
CA THR A 765 -23.75 5.09 7.28
C THR A 765 -24.43 4.33 8.42
N GLN A 766 -23.75 3.38 9.06
CA GLN A 766 -24.32 2.58 10.16
C GLN A 766 -24.65 3.40 11.42
N ASN A 767 -24.05 4.59 11.59
CA ASN A 767 -24.26 5.46 12.75
C ASN A 767 -24.94 6.79 12.35
N ASN A 768 -25.46 6.91 11.12
CA ASN A 768 -26.14 8.11 10.59
C ASN A 768 -25.33 9.41 10.71
N LEU A 769 -24.01 9.32 10.54
CA LEU A 769 -23.09 10.45 10.75
C LEU A 769 -23.06 11.39 9.53
N LEU A 770 -23.08 12.70 9.77
CA LEU A 770 -22.78 13.73 8.76
C LEU A 770 -21.29 14.08 8.82
N MET A 771 -20.58 13.97 7.70
CA MET A 771 -19.11 14.00 7.64
C MET A 771 -18.59 14.80 6.44
N SER A 772 -17.49 15.54 6.65
CA SER A 772 -16.82 16.33 5.61
C SER A 772 -15.65 15.59 4.95
N GLN A 773 -15.06 16.19 3.91
CA GLN A 773 -13.96 15.57 3.18
C GLN A 773 -12.69 15.41 4.03
N CYS A 774 -12.28 16.45 4.77
CA CYS A 774 -11.07 16.36 5.59
C CYS A 774 -11.23 15.35 6.74
N GLN A 775 -12.45 15.17 7.24
CA GLN A 775 -12.76 14.16 8.23
C GLN A 775 -12.65 12.75 7.64
N PHE A 776 -13.23 12.50 6.47
CA PHE A 776 -13.11 11.21 5.78
C PHE A 776 -11.64 10.85 5.48
N ASP A 777 -10.89 11.80 4.93
CA ASP A 777 -9.47 11.65 4.61
C ASP A 777 -8.66 11.16 5.82
N SER A 778 -8.83 11.82 6.97
CA SER A 778 -8.15 11.47 8.22
C SER A 778 -8.47 10.05 8.69
N LEU A 779 -9.76 9.69 8.71
CA LEU A 779 -10.22 8.34 9.13
C LEU A 779 -9.72 7.25 8.18
N VAL A 780 -9.56 7.55 6.88
CA VAL A 780 -8.96 6.62 5.91
C VAL A 780 -7.45 6.47 6.10
N SER A 781 -6.67 7.53 6.33
CA SER A 781 -5.23 7.36 6.62
C SER A 781 -4.97 6.65 7.95
N PHE A 782 -5.77 6.95 8.98
CA PHE A 782 -5.73 6.21 10.23
C PHE A 782 -6.00 4.72 9.98
N GLY A 783 -7.09 4.39 9.28
CA GLY A 783 -7.45 3.03 8.90
C GLY A 783 -6.43 2.34 7.98
N TYR A 784 -5.72 3.08 7.13
CA TYR A 784 -4.62 2.56 6.31
C TYR A 784 -3.47 2.07 7.20
N ASN A 785 -3.12 2.84 8.24
CA ASN A 785 -1.98 2.56 9.10
C ASN A 785 -2.26 1.54 10.22
N VAL A 786 -3.46 1.53 10.81
CA VAL A 786 -3.83 0.58 11.88
C VAL A 786 -4.66 -0.62 11.40
N GLY A 787 -5.02 -0.64 10.11
CA GLY A 787 -5.88 -1.64 9.48
C GLY A 787 -7.36 -1.27 9.48
N ALA A 788 -8.03 -1.46 8.33
CA ALA A 788 -9.44 -1.11 8.12
C ALA A 788 -10.41 -1.76 9.13
N GLY A 789 -10.02 -2.91 9.72
CA GLY A 789 -10.77 -3.60 10.77
C GLY A 789 -11.02 -2.77 12.03
N TYR A 790 -10.28 -1.67 12.25
CA TYR A 790 -10.58 -0.74 13.35
C TYR A 790 -12.02 -0.18 13.26
N TRP A 791 -12.54 0.03 12.05
CA TRP A 791 -13.87 0.59 11.82
C TRP A 791 -15.01 -0.43 12.01
N ASN A 792 -14.72 -1.74 11.98
CA ASN A 792 -15.72 -2.81 12.12
C ASN A 792 -15.60 -3.65 13.40
N SER A 793 -14.46 -3.61 14.11
CA SER A 793 -14.29 -4.24 15.42
C SER A 793 -15.36 -3.78 16.43
N THR A 794 -15.79 -4.69 17.31
CA THR A 794 -16.66 -4.38 18.47
C THR A 794 -15.91 -4.46 19.81
N SER A 795 -14.63 -4.84 19.80
CA SER A 795 -13.92 -5.35 20.98
C SER A 795 -12.53 -4.75 21.23
N SER A 796 -12.09 -3.77 20.43
CA SER A 796 -10.82 -3.05 20.60
C SER A 796 -11.02 -1.54 20.68
N GLU A 797 -10.12 -0.85 21.41
CA GLU A 797 -10.23 0.51 21.98
C GLU A 797 -11.30 1.44 21.36
N ILE A 798 -12.44 1.48 22.05
CA ILE A 798 -13.68 2.16 21.67
C ILE A 798 -13.58 3.70 21.77
N ASP A 799 -12.64 4.24 22.54
CA ASP A 799 -12.66 5.65 22.97
C ASP A 799 -12.63 6.66 21.81
N LEU A 800 -11.76 6.50 20.81
CA LEU A 800 -11.70 7.37 19.62
C LEU A 800 -13.02 7.33 18.83
N ARG A 801 -13.50 6.13 18.49
CA ARG A 801 -14.81 5.95 17.83
C ARG A 801 -15.96 6.49 18.68
N ARG A 802 -15.87 6.43 20.00
CA ARG A 802 -16.86 7.00 20.91
C ARG A 802 -16.83 8.53 20.92
N ILE A 803 -15.67 9.16 20.86
CA ILE A 803 -15.53 10.62 20.71
C ILE A 803 -16.17 11.08 19.40
N ILE A 804 -15.99 10.33 18.30
CA ILE A 804 -16.69 10.58 17.03
C ILE A 804 -18.22 10.42 17.19
N LEU A 805 -18.70 9.37 17.84
CA LEU A 805 -20.14 9.14 18.06
C LEU A 805 -20.80 10.16 19.02
N ASN A 806 -20.03 10.77 19.91
CA ASN A 806 -20.50 11.85 20.79
C ASN A 806 -20.64 13.21 20.05
N ALA A 807 -20.18 13.32 18.80
CA ALA A 807 -20.38 14.49 17.97
C ALA A 807 -21.86 14.62 17.59
N VAL A 808 -22.53 15.60 18.19
CA VAL A 808 -23.98 15.80 18.11
C VAL A 808 -24.26 17.31 18.03
N VAL A 809 -25.15 17.71 17.14
CA VAL A 809 -25.69 19.09 17.11
C VAL A 809 -26.41 19.34 18.45
N PRO A 810 -25.99 20.34 19.26
CA PRO A 810 -26.50 20.50 20.61
C PRO A 810 -28.01 20.81 20.58
N PRO A 811 -28.81 20.11 21.42
CA PRO A 811 -30.22 20.43 21.61
C PRO A 811 -30.43 21.92 21.90
N GLN A 812 -31.42 22.52 21.24
CA GLN A 812 -31.75 23.94 21.42
C GLN A 812 -32.55 24.20 22.70
N ASP A 813 -33.20 23.15 23.23
CA ASP A 813 -33.83 23.12 24.54
C ASP A 813 -33.47 21.79 25.23
N PHE A 814 -33.23 21.85 26.53
CA PHE A 814 -32.95 20.71 27.40
C PHE A 814 -34.11 20.43 28.38
N GLY A 815 -35.10 21.32 28.47
CA GLY A 815 -36.27 21.18 29.35
C GLY A 815 -35.88 21.03 30.83
N THR A 816 -36.34 19.96 31.47
CA THR A 816 -35.96 19.58 32.84
C THR A 816 -34.56 18.93 32.94
N GLY A 817 -33.84 18.83 31.82
CA GLY A 817 -32.56 18.14 31.68
C GLY A 817 -32.67 16.86 30.84
N MET A 818 -31.68 16.64 29.98
CA MET A 818 -31.56 15.47 29.12
C MET A 818 -30.69 14.39 29.80
N SER A 819 -31.10 13.13 29.69
CA SER A 819 -30.26 12.01 30.15
C SER A 819 -29.01 11.88 29.27
N ALA A 820 -27.86 11.65 29.89
CA ALA A 820 -26.62 11.34 29.20
C ALA A 820 -25.74 10.40 30.05
N THR A 821 -24.68 9.88 29.45
CA THR A 821 -23.75 8.93 30.10
C THR A 821 -22.32 9.36 29.84
N ILE A 822 -21.49 9.39 30.89
CA ILE A 822 -20.05 9.63 30.78
C ILE A 822 -19.40 8.51 29.98
N SER A 823 -18.91 8.82 28.80
CA SER A 823 -18.42 7.81 27.86
C SER A 823 -16.95 7.46 28.06
N LYS A 824 -16.21 8.31 28.78
CA LYS A 824 -14.80 8.18 29.17
C LYS A 824 -14.58 8.94 30.46
N ALA A 825 -13.77 8.39 31.37
CA ALA A 825 -13.53 9.04 32.67
C ALA A 825 -12.87 10.42 32.48
N THR A 826 -13.37 11.44 33.19
CA THR A 826 -13.02 12.84 32.94
C THR A 826 -13.23 13.73 34.17
N VAL A 827 -12.57 14.89 34.17
CA VAL A 827 -12.75 15.96 35.17
C VAL A 827 -14.00 16.78 34.85
N VAL A 828 -14.82 17.04 35.86
CA VAL A 828 -15.93 18.02 35.83
C VAL A 828 -15.37 19.37 36.26
N ARG A 829 -15.65 20.44 35.49
CA ARG A 829 -15.04 21.76 35.66
C ARG A 829 -16.05 22.85 36.02
N SER A 830 -15.58 23.89 36.71
CA SER A 830 -16.40 25.05 37.09
C SER A 830 -16.82 25.94 35.91
N THR A 831 -16.07 25.89 34.81
CA THR A 831 -16.34 26.64 33.57
C THR A 831 -16.18 25.75 32.34
N PRO A 832 -16.82 26.07 31.19
CA PRO A 832 -16.67 25.33 29.94
C PRO A 832 -15.33 25.64 29.26
N SER A 833 -14.24 25.15 29.85
CA SER A 833 -12.88 25.25 29.31
C SER A 833 -11.92 24.34 30.07
N LEU A 834 -10.85 23.88 29.42
CA LEU A 834 -9.79 23.07 30.03
C LEU A 834 -9.04 23.80 31.17
N SER A 835 -9.10 25.14 31.22
CA SER A 835 -8.55 25.96 32.30
C SER A 835 -9.47 26.07 33.53
N GLY A 836 -10.74 25.64 33.42
CA GLY A 836 -11.71 25.68 34.52
C GLY A 836 -11.29 24.80 35.69
N THR A 837 -11.47 25.29 36.92
CA THR A 837 -11.10 24.53 38.14
C THR A 837 -11.88 23.22 38.26
N GLN A 838 -11.22 22.18 38.75
CA GLN A 838 -11.82 20.87 39.02
C GLN A 838 -12.87 20.97 40.13
N VAL A 839 -14.08 20.50 39.85
CA VAL A 839 -15.18 20.37 40.82
C VAL A 839 -15.17 18.96 41.42
N CYS A 840 -15.12 17.96 40.55
CA CYS A 840 -15.02 16.54 40.90
C CYS A 840 -14.58 15.74 39.66
N GLU A 841 -14.45 14.42 39.81
CA GLU A 841 -14.19 13.49 38.70
C GLU A 841 -15.44 12.67 38.40
N ALA A 842 -15.60 12.25 37.14
CA ALA A 842 -16.74 11.49 36.66
C ALA A 842 -16.25 10.21 35.98
N GLU A 843 -16.69 9.05 36.49
CA GLU A 843 -16.27 7.74 36.00
C GLU A 843 -17.02 7.31 34.73
N LYS A 844 -16.34 6.54 33.86
CA LYS A 844 -16.91 5.95 32.64
C LYS A 844 -18.13 5.06 32.98
N GLY A 845 -19.27 5.35 32.37
CA GLY A 845 -20.55 4.69 32.64
C GLY A 845 -21.44 5.44 33.64
N THR A 846 -20.96 6.51 34.29
CA THR A 846 -21.79 7.35 35.18
C THR A 846 -22.93 7.99 34.40
N ALA A 847 -24.17 7.73 34.82
CA ALA A 847 -25.35 8.42 34.29
C ALA A 847 -25.43 9.84 34.85
N ILE A 848 -25.74 10.81 34.00
CA ILE A 848 -25.78 12.25 34.32
C ILE A 848 -27.02 12.91 33.67
N THR A 849 -27.39 14.08 34.18
CA THR A 849 -28.45 14.92 33.59
C THR A 849 -27.82 16.20 33.04
N VAL A 850 -27.83 16.37 31.72
CA VAL A 850 -27.34 17.56 31.03
C VAL A 850 -28.44 18.62 30.99
N THR A 851 -28.15 19.83 31.48
CA THR A 851 -29.12 20.92 31.63
C THR A 851 -28.87 22.10 30.67
N SER A 852 -27.66 22.24 30.12
CA SER A 852 -27.38 23.17 29.04
C SER A 852 -26.08 22.80 28.30
N ALA A 853 -25.75 23.55 27.25
CA ALA A 853 -24.56 23.35 26.44
C ALA A 853 -23.87 24.69 26.11
N ASN A 854 -22.56 24.64 25.87
CA ASN A 854 -21.79 25.72 25.31
C ASN A 854 -20.99 25.19 24.11
N PHE A 855 -21.32 25.70 22.92
CA PHE A 855 -20.64 25.41 21.65
C PHE A 855 -20.32 26.73 20.93
N SER A 856 -19.93 27.78 21.68
CA SER A 856 -19.53 29.07 21.12
C SER A 856 -18.34 28.95 20.16
N ASN A 857 -17.48 27.94 20.37
CA ASN A 857 -16.71 27.29 19.34
C ASN A 857 -17.31 25.89 19.10
N GLN A 858 -17.73 25.61 17.86
CA GLN A 858 -18.34 24.32 17.49
C GLN A 858 -17.43 23.11 17.76
N LYS A 859 -16.12 23.31 17.63
CA LYS A 859 -15.08 22.28 17.85
C LYS A 859 -14.56 22.22 19.29
N ASP A 860 -15.02 23.11 20.18
CA ASP A 860 -14.78 23.01 21.64
C ASP A 860 -16.10 23.04 22.41
N GLY A 861 -16.91 22.00 22.20
CA GLY A 861 -18.19 21.83 22.87
C GLY A 861 -18.08 21.37 24.33
N TRP A 862 -18.98 21.88 25.17
CA TRP A 862 -19.12 21.52 26.58
C TRP A 862 -20.60 21.37 26.97
N TYR A 863 -20.89 20.43 27.86
CA TYR A 863 -22.22 20.24 28.47
C TYR A 863 -22.18 20.58 29.96
N LEU A 864 -23.16 21.34 30.44
CA LEU A 864 -23.41 21.53 31.86
C LEU A 864 -24.24 20.34 32.36
N ALA A 865 -23.71 19.60 33.33
CA ALA A 865 -24.35 18.37 33.81
C ALA A 865 -24.38 18.29 35.33
N THR A 866 -25.43 17.67 35.87
CA THR A 866 -25.55 17.26 37.27
C THR A 866 -25.28 15.76 37.38
N LEU A 867 -24.44 15.38 38.36
CA LEU A 867 -24.04 14.02 38.67
C LEU A 867 -24.93 13.40 39.77
N PRO A 868 -24.96 12.05 39.93
CA PRO A 868 -25.74 11.39 40.97
C PRO A 868 -25.36 11.77 42.41
N ASN A 869 -24.15 12.30 42.62
CA ASN A 869 -23.69 12.81 43.91
C ASN A 869 -24.13 14.26 44.21
N GLY A 870 -24.97 14.86 43.36
CA GLY A 870 -25.46 16.24 43.49
C GLY A 870 -24.48 17.33 43.02
N SER A 871 -23.30 16.97 42.52
CA SER A 871 -22.36 17.94 41.93
C SER A 871 -22.86 18.40 40.56
N THR A 872 -22.75 19.69 40.25
CA THR A 872 -23.06 20.24 38.92
C THR A 872 -21.81 20.92 38.36
N GLY A 873 -21.51 20.72 37.07
CA GLY A 873 -20.41 21.41 36.39
C GLY A 873 -20.31 21.05 34.90
N TRP A 874 -19.31 21.63 34.24
CA TRP A 874 -19.08 21.51 32.81
C TRP A 874 -18.20 20.31 32.47
N ILE A 875 -18.60 19.59 31.42
CA ILE A 875 -17.93 18.38 30.92
C ILE A 875 -17.71 18.53 29.42
N ASN A 876 -16.50 18.19 28.95
CA ASN A 876 -16.14 18.25 27.53
C ASN A 876 -17.05 17.32 26.70
N SER A 877 -17.63 17.83 25.60
CA SER A 877 -18.65 17.09 24.84
C SER A 877 -18.14 15.77 24.24
N GLY A 878 -16.83 15.68 23.95
CA GLY A 878 -16.19 14.46 23.45
C GLY A 878 -16.26 13.28 24.43
N TYR A 879 -16.57 13.51 25.71
CA TYR A 879 -16.66 12.47 26.74
C TYR A 879 -18.09 12.23 27.27
N VAL A 880 -19.11 12.76 26.60
CA VAL A 880 -20.53 12.63 26.99
C VAL A 880 -21.34 12.04 25.84
N THR A 881 -21.93 10.86 26.06
CA THR A 881 -22.95 10.30 25.15
C THR A 881 -24.33 10.80 25.60
N LEU A 882 -24.98 11.65 24.81
CA LEU A 882 -26.38 12.05 25.05
C LEU A 882 -27.33 10.87 24.74
N ASN A 883 -28.35 10.68 25.57
CA ASN A 883 -29.36 9.62 25.40
C ASN A 883 -30.64 10.23 24.79
N GLY A 884 -30.75 10.26 23.46
CA GLY A 884 -31.92 10.81 22.75
C GLY A 884 -32.16 10.11 21.40
N ALA A 885 -33.43 10.02 20.99
CA ALA A 885 -33.84 9.29 19.78
C ALA A 885 -33.66 10.08 18.46
N ASN A 886 -33.65 11.41 18.54
CA ASN A 886 -33.66 12.32 17.38
C ASN A 886 -32.38 13.19 17.32
N LEU A 887 -31.23 12.65 17.75
CA LEU A 887 -29.96 13.37 17.74
C LEU A 887 -29.39 13.44 16.32
N VAL A 888 -29.02 14.64 15.88
CA VAL A 888 -28.30 14.82 14.62
C VAL A 888 -26.81 14.68 14.90
N HIS A 889 -26.21 13.58 14.45
CA HIS A 889 -24.78 13.34 14.62
C HIS A 889 -23.97 13.98 13.50
N ASP A 890 -23.56 15.23 13.72
CA ASP A 890 -22.73 16.01 12.81
C ASP A 890 -21.29 16.09 13.34
N LEU A 891 -20.34 15.54 12.58
CA LEU A 891 -18.93 15.49 12.97
C LEU A 891 -18.26 16.87 13.01
N ASN A 892 -18.92 17.95 12.54
CA ASN A 892 -18.44 19.29 12.84
C ASN A 892 -18.57 19.69 14.32
N TYR A 893 -19.35 18.94 15.13
CA TYR A 893 -19.46 19.09 16.58
C TYR A 893 -18.55 18.15 17.39
N THR A 894 -17.64 17.40 16.73
CA THR A 894 -16.60 16.63 17.43
C THR A 894 -15.69 17.57 18.22
N ASN A 895 -15.52 17.34 19.54
CA ASN A 895 -14.59 18.13 20.34
C ASN A 895 -13.14 17.84 19.91
N ALA A 896 -12.47 18.84 19.34
CA ALA A 896 -11.18 18.70 18.69
C ALA A 896 -10.06 18.29 19.64
N TYR A 897 -10.06 18.85 20.87
CA TYR A 897 -9.10 18.48 21.90
C TYR A 897 -9.24 17.02 22.33
N ALA A 898 -10.48 16.55 22.53
CA ALA A 898 -10.74 15.15 22.88
C ALA A 898 -10.30 14.20 21.77
N PHE A 899 -10.65 14.51 20.51
CA PHE A 899 -10.30 13.71 19.34
C PHE A 899 -8.78 13.64 19.14
N GLY A 900 -8.08 14.78 19.11
CA GLY A 900 -6.64 14.84 18.91
C GLY A 900 -5.86 14.16 20.04
N THR A 901 -6.25 14.41 21.30
CA THR A 901 -5.63 13.77 22.47
C THR A 901 -5.77 12.24 22.45
N ASP A 902 -6.86 11.69 21.89
CA ASP A 902 -7.01 10.25 21.77
C ASP A 902 -6.29 9.68 20.53
N MET A 903 -6.32 10.39 19.39
CA MET A 903 -5.52 10.07 18.21
C MET A 903 -4.03 9.90 18.55
N LEU A 904 -3.46 10.81 19.34
CA LEU A 904 -2.04 10.75 19.72
C LEU A 904 -1.66 9.51 20.55
N ARG A 905 -2.63 8.79 21.16
CA ARG A 905 -2.36 7.51 21.86
C ARG A 905 -1.97 6.38 20.91
N TRP A 906 -2.39 6.46 19.66
CA TRP A 906 -2.09 5.48 18.60
C TRP A 906 -0.70 5.69 17.97
N ASN A 907 0.31 5.82 18.85
CA ASN A 907 1.73 6.00 18.53
C ASN A 907 2.57 4.72 18.69
N GLN A 908 1.95 3.58 19.02
CA GLN A 908 2.66 2.37 19.42
C GLN A 908 2.64 1.25 18.38
N ALA A 909 3.72 0.47 18.33
CA ALA A 909 3.80 -0.81 17.63
C ALA A 909 4.58 -1.82 18.50
N GLY A 910 4.10 -3.05 18.62
CA GLY A 910 4.73 -4.08 19.49
C GLY A 910 4.92 -3.63 20.95
N GLY A 911 4.01 -2.79 21.48
CA GLY A 911 4.09 -2.21 22.82
C GLY A 911 5.12 -1.10 23.01
N LYS A 912 5.84 -0.68 21.96
CA LYS A 912 6.82 0.42 22.00
C LYS A 912 6.24 1.67 21.36
N SER A 913 6.50 2.84 21.95
CA SER A 913 6.08 4.15 21.44
C SER A 913 7.04 4.69 20.38
N TYR A 914 6.51 5.23 19.28
CA TYR A 914 7.28 5.76 18.16
C TYR A 914 6.90 7.21 17.85
N ALA A 915 7.89 8.12 17.85
CA ALA A 915 7.71 9.52 17.48
C ALA A 915 7.13 9.67 16.05
N GLY A 916 7.55 8.83 15.10
CA GLY A 916 7.02 8.85 13.73
C GLY A 916 5.52 8.59 13.64
N LEU A 917 5.00 7.65 14.44
CA LEU A 917 3.55 7.38 14.52
C LEU A 917 2.83 8.54 15.21
N LEU A 918 3.38 9.11 16.29
CA LEU A 918 2.82 10.30 16.96
C LEU A 918 2.64 11.47 15.98
N TYR A 919 3.66 11.80 15.19
CA TYR A 919 3.57 12.88 14.20
C TYR A 919 2.58 12.60 13.06
N ARG A 920 2.40 11.32 12.67
CA ARG A 920 1.33 10.93 11.74
C ARG A 920 -0.05 11.15 12.35
N ARG A 921 -0.28 10.70 13.59
CA ARG A 921 -1.53 10.92 14.33
C ARG A 921 -1.83 12.41 14.52
N LEU A 922 -0.80 13.23 14.73
CA LEU A 922 -0.91 14.69 14.81
C LEU A 922 -1.40 15.30 13.49
N GLY A 923 -0.77 14.96 12.36
CA GLY A 923 -1.20 15.43 11.04
C GLY A 923 -2.62 14.98 10.69
N GLU A 924 -2.96 13.71 10.95
CA GLU A 924 -4.32 13.19 10.76
C GLU A 924 -5.35 13.92 11.65
N ALA A 925 -5.01 14.25 12.90
CA ALA A 925 -5.88 15.05 13.78
C ALA A 925 -6.05 16.49 13.29
N ASN A 926 -4.99 17.12 12.75
CA ASN A 926 -5.05 18.46 12.17
C ASN A 926 -5.94 18.51 10.91
N VAL A 927 -5.84 17.51 10.03
CA VAL A 927 -6.74 17.39 8.87
C VAL A 927 -8.19 17.22 9.33
N TYR A 928 -8.48 16.32 10.28
CA TYR A 928 -9.85 16.06 10.75
C TYR A 928 -10.50 17.29 11.42
N ASN A 929 -9.76 17.95 12.32
CA ASN A 929 -10.29 19.05 13.12
C ASN A 929 -10.33 20.38 12.37
N TYR A 930 -9.30 20.67 11.56
CA TYR A 930 -9.01 22.02 11.06
C TYR A 930 -8.77 22.10 9.55
N ASN A 931 -8.95 21.02 8.79
CA ASN A 931 -8.69 20.98 7.33
C ASN A 931 -7.23 21.34 6.97
N ASP A 932 -6.30 21.16 7.92
CA ASP A 932 -4.87 21.45 7.79
C ASP A 932 -4.11 20.21 7.31
N TYR A 933 -3.71 20.23 6.03
CA TYR A 933 -2.89 19.19 5.38
C TYR A 933 -1.38 19.48 5.46
N SER A 934 -0.94 20.43 6.29
CA SER A 934 0.50 20.65 6.48
C SER A 934 1.13 19.47 7.24
N ALA A 935 2.35 19.10 6.82
CA ALA A 935 3.13 18.05 7.48
C ALA A 935 3.78 18.57 8.78
N SER A 936 2.95 19.05 9.72
CA SER A 936 3.41 19.60 11.00
C SER A 936 3.93 18.51 11.95
N ARG A 937 5.01 18.84 12.66
CA ARG A 937 5.49 18.12 13.85
C ARG A 937 5.15 18.84 15.16
N VAL A 938 4.57 20.03 15.06
CA VAL A 938 4.30 20.95 16.18
C VAL A 938 2.84 20.81 16.63
N ASN A 939 2.63 20.78 17.95
CA ASN A 939 1.32 20.68 18.59
C ASN A 939 0.52 22.00 18.55
N THR A 940 0.27 22.52 17.34
CA THR A 940 -0.38 23.83 17.08
C THR A 940 -1.71 24.01 17.83
N TYR A 941 -2.39 22.91 18.16
CA TYR A 941 -3.75 22.90 18.71
C TYR A 941 -3.85 22.38 20.15
N GLY A 942 -2.72 22.17 20.84
CA GLY A 942 -2.68 21.90 22.28
C GLY A 942 -3.31 20.56 22.71
N TYR A 943 -3.17 19.50 21.91
CA TYR A 943 -3.57 18.15 22.30
C TYR A 943 -2.66 17.62 23.42
N THR A 944 -3.16 16.83 24.37
CA THR A 944 -2.27 16.23 25.38
C THR A 944 -1.43 15.10 24.77
N TYR A 945 -0.10 15.25 24.81
CA TYR A 945 0.82 14.20 24.38
C TYR A 945 0.84 13.02 25.37
N PRO A 946 0.98 11.76 24.90
CA PRO A 946 1.19 10.60 25.76
C PRO A 946 2.45 10.76 26.62
N ALA A 947 2.39 10.40 27.90
CA ALA A 947 3.49 10.63 28.85
C ALA A 947 4.87 10.12 28.39
N ALA A 948 4.91 8.97 27.71
CA ALA A 948 6.15 8.39 27.15
C ALA A 948 6.79 9.21 26.01
N LEU A 949 6.05 10.15 25.40
CA LEU A 949 6.49 11.01 24.30
C LEU A 949 6.29 12.51 24.59
N ALA A 950 5.90 12.89 25.81
CA ALA A 950 5.59 14.28 26.17
C ALA A 950 6.77 15.25 25.99
N TYR A 951 8.01 14.77 25.98
CA TYR A 951 9.20 15.57 25.66
C TYR A 951 9.19 16.15 24.23
N LEU A 952 8.44 15.53 23.31
CA LEU A 952 8.27 16.02 21.93
C LEU A 952 7.30 17.21 21.82
N ASP A 953 6.58 17.56 22.89
CA ASP A 953 5.75 18.78 22.96
C ASP A 953 6.59 20.04 23.24
N THR A 954 7.88 19.84 23.54
CA THR A 954 8.86 20.89 23.90
C THR A 954 10.03 21.02 22.90
N GLN A 955 9.88 20.45 21.70
CA GLN A 955 10.90 20.42 20.63
C GLN A 955 10.38 20.98 19.31
#